data_AF-A0A6P0PBV6-F1
#
_entry.id   AF-A0A6P0PBV6-F1
#
_cell.length_a   1.000
_cell.length_b   1.000
_cell.length_c   1.000
_cell.angle_alpha   90.00
_cell.angle_beta   90.00
_cell.angle_gamma   90.00
#
_symmetry.space_group_name_H-M   'P 1'
#
loop_
_entity.id
_entity.type
_entity.pdbx_description
1 polymer ?
#
loop_
_entity_poly.entity_id
_entity_poly.type
_entity_poly.pdbx_seq_one_letter_code
_entity_poly.pdbx_strand_id
1 'polypeptide(L)'
;MVSYKLSGGGLSANDPTYVMRKQDAELYEKLQSGEYCYVFNARQMGKSSLRVKVMKKLRSQGCKCAAIDMSRLGDFSIQKQSWYDGFLEELFRGFGLAYSINYQDWIQGYQSLTNIQRLARFIEEILFVNFSTEKIYIFLDEIDLLVNLPFKNEFLAFIRSCYNRRAEDENSDYHRLIFCFFGVATPEDLIRDGRHTPFNIGHPIELTALNFQEGKNLTQGLIGIVEEPEIVLRRVFDWTGGQPFLTQKLCQIIVDHTDSTEPDIDKLVEEHILTYWQEKDYPTHLTYIRHHLLSQNQLTPELLRLYRKILLRGGVKTDESRIQMVLRLSGIVVKKQDRLVVFNKIYRTIFNLNWIEEQLAILAKDRDKQTPKKMWMRFVYPSLIWGGVISLLALGWRQQKLELHDSDRLMQSQIPLTDRKPPPPRFDERGGRKPPPPRFDERGDRRPPPPRFDGRGDRQLPPPRFDGRGGRKPPHHRPDDALSLWPLSQPDKQPPPPRFRRRGDRRRSSHHRFAEGKNLKKLAQFYSQEEYKDAEPLLHSALAINEKALGTDHPDIEDSLNNLAALYYSQGKYTKAEPILQRVLTINEKALGTDHPHIVHSLYNLAQIYSEQGRYAEAELLLERALTINEKTFGVKHRNVAHSLKNLADLYYEQGKYKEAELFQQRALDIREH
;
A
#
# COMPACT_ATOMS: atom_id res chain seq x y z
N MET A 1 -24.69 24.16 18.21
CA MET A 1 -23.32 24.13 18.77
C MET A 1 -22.35 23.77 17.67
N VAL A 2 -21.24 24.50 17.56
CA VAL A 2 -20.14 24.12 16.65
C VAL A 2 -19.42 22.93 17.29
N SER A 3 -19.41 21.78 16.63
CA SER A 3 -18.66 20.60 17.09
C SER A 3 -17.27 20.62 16.46
N TYR A 4 -16.22 20.44 17.26
CA TYR A 4 -14.87 20.28 16.73
C TYR A 4 -14.74 18.84 16.19
N LYS A 5 -14.39 18.71 14.91
CA LYS A 5 -14.24 17.40 14.30
C LYS A 5 -12.85 16.84 14.59
N LEU A 6 -12.84 15.81 15.43
CA LEU A 6 -11.69 14.98 15.75
C LEU A 6 -11.48 13.85 14.74
N SER A 7 -11.67 14.09 13.45
CA SER A 7 -11.36 13.07 12.45
C SER A 7 -9.89 13.18 12.03
N GLY A 8 -9.19 12.05 11.96
CA GLY A 8 -7.86 11.98 11.35
C GLY A 8 -7.87 12.32 9.83
N GLY A 9 -9.05 12.56 9.26
CA GLY A 9 -9.32 12.96 7.88
C GLY A 9 -9.63 14.46 7.69
N GLY A 10 -9.65 14.90 6.43
CA GLY A 10 -9.82 16.31 6.07
C GLY A 10 -11.20 16.89 6.42
N LEU A 11 -11.21 18.14 6.88
CA LEU A 11 -12.43 18.91 7.11
C LEU A 11 -13.16 19.18 5.79
N SER A 12 -14.49 19.28 5.86
CA SER A 12 -15.29 19.65 4.68
C SER A 12 -14.97 21.08 4.22
N ALA A 13 -15.21 21.37 2.95
CA ALA A 13 -14.89 22.68 2.38
C ALA A 13 -15.69 23.85 3.01
N ASN A 14 -16.77 23.58 3.75
CA ASN A 14 -17.59 24.57 4.45
C ASN A 14 -17.52 24.42 5.96
N ASP A 15 -16.57 23.63 6.48
CA ASP A 15 -16.51 23.38 7.91
C ASP A 15 -16.21 24.70 8.68
N PRO A 16 -17.04 25.07 9.67
CA PRO A 16 -16.85 26.31 10.43
C PRO A 16 -15.56 26.31 11.25
N THR A 17 -15.00 25.13 11.52
CA THR A 17 -13.74 24.97 12.26
C THR A 17 -12.49 25.04 11.38
N TYR A 18 -12.67 25.17 10.04
CA TYR A 18 -11.53 25.31 9.13
C TYR A 18 -10.88 26.68 9.26
N VAL A 19 -9.60 26.68 9.62
CA VAL A 19 -8.78 27.88 9.69
C VAL A 19 -8.06 28.10 8.37
N MET A 20 -8.40 29.19 7.68
CA MET A 20 -7.73 29.63 6.45
C MET A 20 -6.30 30.09 6.75
N ARG A 21 -5.34 29.63 5.94
CA ARG A 21 -3.92 30.01 6.07
C ARG A 21 -3.47 30.81 4.85
N LYS A 22 -2.28 31.41 4.95
CA LYS A 22 -1.62 32.01 3.78
C LYS A 22 -1.39 31.00 2.65
N GLN A 23 -1.05 29.75 2.99
CA GLN A 23 -0.79 28.68 2.03
C GLN A 23 -2.02 28.28 1.20
N ASP A 24 -3.23 28.57 1.67
CA ASP A 24 -4.46 28.37 0.89
C ASP A 24 -4.48 29.24 -0.36
N ALA A 25 -4.12 30.51 -0.21
CA ALA A 25 -4.02 31.44 -1.32
C ALA A 25 -2.85 31.08 -2.22
N GLU A 26 -1.68 30.81 -1.64
CA GLU A 26 -0.46 30.46 -2.38
C GLU A 26 -0.66 29.22 -3.26
N LEU A 27 -1.17 28.12 -2.70
CA LEU A 27 -1.43 26.90 -3.47
C LEU A 27 -2.44 27.15 -4.59
N TYR A 28 -3.51 27.89 -4.31
CA TYR A 28 -4.52 28.21 -5.31
C TYR A 28 -3.95 29.03 -6.47
N GLU A 29 -3.19 30.10 -6.16
CA GLU A 29 -2.60 30.99 -7.17
C GLU A 29 -1.59 30.23 -8.04
N LYS A 30 -0.75 29.38 -7.44
CA LYS A 30 0.21 28.54 -8.15
C LYS A 30 -0.43 27.49 -9.04
N LEU A 31 -1.50 26.84 -8.56
CA LEU A 31 -2.27 25.93 -9.41
C LEU A 31 -2.98 26.67 -10.55
N GLN A 32 -3.44 27.90 -10.31
CA GLN A 32 -4.03 28.72 -11.37
C GLN A 32 -3.02 29.17 -12.41
N SER A 33 -1.75 29.46 -12.04
CA SER A 33 -0.69 29.78 -13.00
C SER A 33 -0.29 28.59 -13.87
N GLY A 34 -0.76 27.37 -13.55
CA GLY A 34 -0.45 26.15 -14.29
C GLY A 34 0.75 25.39 -13.74
N GLU A 35 1.36 25.86 -12.65
CA GLU A 35 2.48 25.20 -11.98
C GLU A 35 2.02 23.91 -11.31
N TYR A 36 2.85 22.86 -11.38
CA TYR A 36 2.68 21.71 -10.49
C TYR A 36 3.02 22.15 -9.07
N CYS A 37 2.41 21.54 -8.06
CA CYS A 37 2.66 21.88 -6.66
C CYS A 37 2.80 20.61 -5.82
N TYR A 38 3.56 20.69 -4.73
CA TYR A 38 3.61 19.60 -3.75
C TYR A 38 3.54 20.13 -2.31
N VAL A 39 2.72 19.45 -1.50
CA VAL A 39 2.47 19.74 -0.08
C VAL A 39 3.00 18.58 0.74
N PHE A 40 4.31 18.59 1.01
CA PHE A 40 5.01 17.57 1.77
C PHE A 40 5.25 18.02 3.20
N ASN A 41 4.31 17.68 4.05
CA ASN A 41 4.31 18.05 5.47
C ASN A 41 3.96 16.84 6.32
N ALA A 42 4.29 16.90 7.61
CA ALA A 42 3.91 15.90 8.58
C ALA A 42 2.39 15.60 8.59
N ARG A 43 2.01 14.42 9.09
CA ARG A 43 0.60 14.08 9.33
C ARG A 43 -0.06 15.13 10.24
N GLN A 44 -1.38 15.23 10.13
CA GLN A 44 -2.18 16.10 11.01
C GLN A 44 -1.90 17.62 10.89
N MET A 45 -1.27 18.05 9.79
CA MET A 45 -1.07 19.47 9.44
C MET A 45 -2.24 20.08 8.63
N GLY A 46 -3.33 19.33 8.40
CA GLY A 46 -4.48 19.80 7.63
C GLY A 46 -4.24 19.87 6.11
N LYS A 47 -3.41 18.96 5.58
CA LYS A 47 -3.15 18.78 4.13
C LYS A 47 -4.42 18.46 3.36
N SER A 48 -5.18 17.47 3.81
CA SER A 48 -6.41 17.02 3.15
C SER A 48 -7.49 18.12 3.19
N SER A 49 -7.59 18.86 4.31
CA SER A 49 -8.50 19.99 4.43
C SER A 49 -8.14 21.13 3.44
N LEU A 50 -6.84 21.46 3.30
CA LEU A 50 -6.34 22.40 2.30
C LEU A 50 -6.72 21.96 0.88
N ARG A 51 -6.47 20.68 0.54
CA ARG A 51 -6.84 20.10 -0.76
C ARG A 51 -8.32 20.29 -1.05
N VAL A 52 -9.19 19.90 -0.12
CA VAL A 52 -10.65 19.98 -0.27
C VAL A 52 -11.12 21.42 -0.52
N LYS A 53 -10.56 22.39 0.21
CA LYS A 53 -10.85 23.83 0.03
C LYS A 53 -10.42 24.36 -1.33
N VAL A 54 -9.17 24.10 -1.71
CA VAL A 54 -8.61 24.55 -3.00
C VAL A 54 -9.34 23.90 -4.16
N MET A 55 -9.63 22.60 -4.09
CA MET A 55 -10.43 21.89 -5.10
C MET A 55 -11.82 22.50 -5.26
N LYS A 56 -12.51 22.83 -4.15
CA LYS A 56 -13.83 23.49 -4.22
C LYS A 56 -13.72 24.84 -4.91
N LYS A 57 -12.71 25.64 -4.56
CA LYS A 57 -12.46 26.96 -5.16
C LYS A 57 -12.14 26.88 -6.66
N LEU A 58 -11.38 25.86 -7.09
CA LEU A 58 -11.11 25.61 -8.51
C LEU A 58 -12.38 25.17 -9.25
N ARG A 59 -13.16 24.26 -8.68
CA ARG A 59 -14.44 23.80 -9.28
C ARG A 59 -15.44 24.95 -9.43
N SER A 60 -15.51 25.88 -8.48
CA SER A 60 -16.38 27.06 -8.61
C SER A 60 -15.96 28.04 -9.72
N GLN A 61 -14.71 27.93 -10.21
CA GLN A 61 -14.21 28.68 -11.36
C GLN A 61 -14.35 27.90 -12.68
N GLY A 62 -15.10 26.80 -12.68
CA GLY A 62 -15.32 25.96 -13.87
C GLY A 62 -14.20 24.98 -14.19
N CYS A 63 -13.14 24.89 -13.37
CA CYS A 63 -12.06 23.92 -13.58
C CYS A 63 -12.48 22.49 -13.25
N LYS A 64 -11.87 21.50 -13.93
CA LYS A 64 -12.11 20.08 -13.69
C LYS A 64 -11.08 19.55 -12.70
N CYS A 65 -11.52 18.88 -11.64
CA CYS A 65 -10.61 18.38 -10.61
C CYS A 65 -10.96 16.95 -10.20
N ALA A 66 -9.97 16.06 -10.20
CA ALA A 66 -10.04 14.74 -9.60
C ALA A 66 -9.05 14.64 -8.43
N ALA A 67 -9.45 13.96 -7.36
CA ALA A 67 -8.56 13.59 -6.26
C ALA A 67 -8.43 12.07 -6.23
N ILE A 68 -7.18 11.61 -6.23
CA ILE A 68 -6.81 10.21 -6.20
C ILE A 68 -6.13 9.98 -4.88
N ASP A 69 -6.78 9.17 -4.06
CA ASP A 69 -6.24 8.71 -2.79
C ASP A 69 -5.45 7.42 -3.05
N MET A 70 -4.13 7.48 -2.84
CA MET A 70 -3.24 6.36 -3.12
C MET A 70 -3.52 5.14 -2.22
N SER A 71 -4.12 5.33 -1.04
CA SER A 71 -4.51 4.22 -0.16
C SER A 71 -5.54 3.30 -0.81
N ARG A 72 -6.38 3.86 -1.68
CA ARG A 72 -7.47 3.14 -2.36
C ARG A 72 -6.98 2.30 -3.55
N LEU A 73 -5.74 2.51 -3.98
CA LEU A 73 -5.08 1.76 -5.06
C LEU A 73 -4.39 0.49 -4.53
N GLY A 74 -4.34 0.35 -3.20
CA GLY A 74 -3.89 -0.81 -2.42
C GLY A 74 -2.37 -0.94 -2.25
N ASP A 75 -1.93 -2.07 -1.67
CA ASP A 75 -0.62 -2.22 -1.04
C ASP A 75 0.51 -2.75 -1.97
N PHE A 76 1.71 -2.99 -1.41
CA PHE A 76 2.89 -3.52 -2.12
C PHE A 76 2.71 -4.92 -2.71
N SER A 77 1.63 -5.63 -2.38
CA SER A 77 1.34 -6.97 -2.91
C SER A 77 0.62 -6.93 -4.28
N ILE A 78 0.15 -5.75 -4.69
CA ILE A 78 -0.65 -5.59 -5.90
C ILE A 78 0.22 -5.69 -7.16
N GLN A 79 -0.28 -6.46 -8.13
CA GLN A 79 0.32 -6.53 -9.45
C GLN A 79 0.29 -5.14 -10.10
N LYS A 80 1.41 -4.73 -10.70
CA LYS A 80 1.56 -3.42 -11.38
C LYS A 80 0.36 -3.08 -12.26
N GLN A 81 -0.18 -4.05 -13.02
CA GLN A 81 -1.36 -3.84 -13.86
C GLN A 81 -2.59 -3.41 -13.06
N SER A 82 -2.95 -4.14 -12.00
CA SER A 82 -4.11 -3.83 -11.15
C SER A 82 -4.02 -2.46 -10.50
N TRP A 83 -2.81 -2.00 -10.14
CA TRP A 83 -2.61 -0.65 -9.61
C TRP A 83 -2.94 0.42 -10.66
N TYR A 84 -2.46 0.27 -11.89
CA TYR A 84 -2.75 1.22 -12.98
C TYR A 84 -4.22 1.18 -13.41
N ASP A 85 -4.83 0.00 -13.43
CA ASP A 85 -6.25 -0.15 -13.75
C ASP A 85 -7.12 0.53 -12.67
N GLY A 86 -6.75 0.40 -11.40
CA GLY A 86 -7.38 1.14 -10.29
C GLY A 86 -7.15 2.65 -10.37
N PHE A 87 -5.94 3.09 -10.73
CA PHE A 87 -5.61 4.51 -10.89
C PHE A 87 -6.45 5.15 -12.01
N LEU A 88 -6.58 4.46 -13.15
CA LEU A 88 -7.43 4.89 -14.26
C LEU A 88 -8.91 4.92 -13.88
N GLU A 89 -9.39 3.94 -13.12
CA GLU A 89 -10.76 3.90 -12.62
C GLU A 89 -11.07 5.06 -11.66
N GLU A 90 -10.13 5.42 -10.78
CA GLU A 90 -10.25 6.57 -9.88
C GLU A 90 -10.19 7.90 -10.62
N LEU A 91 -9.34 8.04 -11.66
CA LEU A 91 -9.37 9.20 -12.56
C LEU A 91 -10.73 9.33 -13.25
N PHE A 92 -11.19 8.23 -13.85
CA PHE A 92 -12.44 8.18 -14.60
C PHE A 92 -13.64 8.59 -13.73
N ARG A 93 -13.71 8.06 -12.50
CA ARG A 93 -14.72 8.44 -11.51
C ARG A 93 -14.54 9.87 -11.00
N GLY A 94 -13.30 10.28 -10.71
CA GLY A 94 -12.97 11.58 -10.18
C GLY A 94 -13.39 12.73 -11.10
N PHE A 95 -13.39 12.50 -12.41
CA PHE A 95 -13.87 13.44 -13.43
C PHE A 95 -15.35 13.27 -13.81
N GLY A 96 -16.07 12.31 -13.22
CA GLY A 96 -17.51 12.13 -13.46
C GLY A 96 -17.85 11.60 -14.86
N LEU A 97 -16.95 10.84 -15.50
CA LEU A 97 -17.09 10.40 -16.90
C LEU A 97 -17.97 9.16 -17.08
N ALA A 98 -18.56 8.63 -16.00
CA ALA A 98 -19.31 7.39 -15.99
C ALA A 98 -20.57 7.37 -16.89
N TYR A 99 -21.11 8.55 -17.19
CA TYR A 99 -22.30 8.68 -18.03
C TYR A 99 -21.99 9.02 -19.49
N SER A 100 -20.75 9.45 -19.79
CA SER A 100 -20.36 9.87 -21.15
C SER A 100 -19.60 8.79 -21.91
N ILE A 101 -18.88 7.91 -21.22
CA ILE A 101 -17.97 6.94 -21.85
C ILE A 101 -18.14 5.56 -21.23
N ASN A 102 -18.20 4.52 -22.07
CA ASN A 102 -18.10 3.15 -21.59
C ASN A 102 -16.64 2.80 -21.28
N TYR A 103 -16.27 2.91 -20.01
CA TYR A 103 -14.91 2.60 -19.53
C TYR A 103 -14.46 1.17 -19.88
N GLN A 104 -15.37 0.20 -19.84
CA GLN A 104 -15.05 -1.21 -20.10
C GLN A 104 -14.71 -1.45 -21.58
N ASP A 105 -15.44 -0.80 -22.49
CA ASP A 105 -15.14 -0.92 -23.92
C ASP A 105 -13.79 -0.23 -24.24
N TRP A 106 -13.54 0.94 -23.63
CA TRP A 106 -12.30 1.67 -23.83
C TRP A 106 -11.08 0.88 -23.33
N ILE A 107 -11.14 0.32 -22.11
CA ILE A 107 -10.00 -0.43 -21.57
C ILE A 107 -9.71 -1.72 -22.35
N GLN A 108 -10.75 -2.36 -22.91
CA GLN A 108 -10.61 -3.54 -23.77
C GLN A 108 -9.89 -3.21 -25.10
N GLY A 109 -10.17 -2.05 -25.70
CA GLY A 109 -9.53 -1.60 -26.94
C GLY A 109 -8.01 -1.39 -26.82
N TYR A 110 -7.50 -1.17 -25.61
CA TYR A 110 -6.10 -0.82 -25.34
C TYR A 110 -5.32 -1.87 -24.53
N GLN A 111 -5.82 -3.10 -24.38
CA GLN A 111 -5.15 -4.15 -23.59
C GLN A 111 -3.74 -4.51 -24.07
N SER A 112 -3.41 -4.25 -25.34
CA SER A 112 -2.09 -4.51 -25.92
C SER A 112 -1.03 -3.47 -25.53
N LEU A 113 -1.44 -2.32 -24.98
CA LEU A 113 -0.53 -1.23 -24.62
C LEU A 113 0.05 -1.42 -23.22
N THR A 114 1.27 -0.89 -23.02
CA THR A 114 1.87 -0.80 -21.69
C THR A 114 1.04 0.10 -20.76
N ASN A 115 1.15 -0.08 -19.45
CA ASN A 115 0.39 0.69 -18.46
C ASN A 115 0.55 2.21 -18.61
N ILE A 116 1.78 2.69 -18.87
CA ILE A 116 2.07 4.11 -19.10
C ILE A 116 1.45 4.61 -20.40
N GLN A 117 1.51 3.81 -21.47
CA GLN A 117 0.87 4.18 -22.73
C GLN A 117 -0.65 4.25 -22.58
N ARG A 118 -1.27 3.32 -21.85
CA ARG A 118 -2.70 3.37 -21.52
C ARG A 118 -3.03 4.65 -20.74
N LEU A 119 -2.21 5.01 -19.75
CA LEU A 119 -2.39 6.26 -19.00
C LEU A 119 -2.24 7.50 -19.88
N ALA A 120 -1.26 7.53 -20.79
CA ALA A 120 -1.08 8.61 -21.75
C ALA A 120 -2.32 8.75 -22.66
N ARG A 121 -2.79 7.64 -23.23
CA ARG A 121 -3.99 7.57 -24.07
C ARG A 121 -5.23 8.03 -23.35
N PHE A 122 -5.38 7.67 -22.07
CA PHE A 122 -6.49 8.16 -21.26
C PHE A 122 -6.47 9.69 -21.14
N ILE A 123 -5.31 10.29 -20.86
CA ILE A 123 -5.22 11.75 -20.76
C ILE A 123 -5.52 12.41 -22.11
N GLU A 124 -4.92 11.92 -23.19
CA GLU A 124 -5.02 12.53 -24.52
C GLU A 124 -6.38 12.32 -25.18
N GLU A 125 -6.92 11.11 -25.15
CA GLU A 125 -8.14 10.76 -25.90
C GLU A 125 -9.41 10.93 -25.06
N ILE A 126 -9.29 10.88 -23.73
CA ILE A 126 -10.44 11.03 -22.84
C ILE A 126 -10.44 12.41 -22.20
N LEU A 127 -9.41 12.77 -21.43
CA LEU A 127 -9.47 14.02 -20.66
C LEU A 127 -9.40 15.26 -21.57
N PHE A 128 -8.45 15.33 -22.50
CA PHE A 128 -8.33 16.50 -23.38
C PHE A 128 -9.51 16.66 -24.34
N VAL A 129 -10.08 15.55 -24.82
CA VAL A 129 -11.25 15.57 -25.71
C VAL A 129 -12.53 15.97 -24.97
N ASN A 130 -12.77 15.45 -23.76
CA ASN A 130 -13.99 15.77 -23.00
C ASN A 130 -13.93 17.15 -22.33
N PHE A 131 -12.72 17.66 -22.07
CA PHE A 131 -12.48 18.96 -21.47
C PHE A 131 -11.56 19.76 -22.38
N SER A 132 -12.11 20.32 -23.45
CA SER A 132 -11.32 20.95 -24.52
C SER A 132 -10.75 22.31 -24.15
N THR A 133 -11.39 23.05 -23.24
CA THR A 133 -10.98 24.42 -22.88
C THR A 133 -10.58 24.54 -21.41
N GLU A 134 -11.12 23.67 -20.56
CA GLU A 134 -10.94 23.76 -19.12
C GLU A 134 -9.57 23.25 -18.67
N LYS A 135 -9.06 23.83 -17.58
CA LYS A 135 -7.91 23.29 -16.86
C LYS A 135 -8.31 22.03 -16.08
N ILE A 136 -7.47 21.02 -16.16
CA ILE A 136 -7.62 19.68 -15.61
C ILE A 136 -6.63 19.53 -14.47
N TYR A 137 -7.15 19.38 -13.25
CA TYR A 137 -6.36 19.24 -12.03
C TYR A 137 -6.44 17.83 -11.48
N ILE A 138 -5.28 17.19 -11.28
CA ILE A 138 -5.17 15.87 -10.68
C ILE A 138 -4.44 16.02 -9.34
N PHE A 139 -5.17 15.78 -8.25
CA PHE A 139 -4.65 15.80 -6.89
C PHE A 139 -4.29 14.38 -6.48
N LEU A 140 -3.03 14.13 -6.15
CA LEU A 140 -2.54 12.85 -5.65
C LEU A 140 -2.35 12.95 -4.13
N ASP A 141 -3.17 12.25 -3.35
CA ASP A 141 -3.11 12.20 -1.89
C ASP A 141 -2.33 10.97 -1.42
N GLU A 142 -1.70 11.06 -0.24
CA GLU A 142 -0.87 9.98 0.33
C GLU A 142 0.25 9.46 -0.60
N ILE A 143 0.99 10.39 -1.22
CA ILE A 143 2.11 10.04 -2.12
C ILE A 143 3.22 9.22 -1.43
N ASP A 144 3.28 9.22 -0.10
CA ASP A 144 4.19 8.36 0.67
C ASP A 144 3.96 6.85 0.43
N LEU A 145 2.76 6.45 0.03
CA LEU A 145 2.49 5.07 -0.39
C LEU A 145 3.19 4.71 -1.72
N LEU A 146 3.34 5.70 -2.62
CA LEU A 146 4.04 5.52 -3.89
C LEU A 146 5.54 5.32 -3.70
N VAL A 147 6.15 5.92 -2.67
CA VAL A 147 7.60 5.83 -2.38
C VAL A 147 8.08 4.39 -2.25
N ASN A 148 7.21 3.49 -1.80
CA ASN A 148 7.54 2.11 -1.51
C ASN A 148 7.17 1.16 -2.68
N LEU A 149 6.54 1.65 -3.76
CA LEU A 149 6.18 0.83 -4.92
C LEU A 149 7.40 0.58 -5.83
N PRO A 150 7.59 -0.65 -6.34
CA PRO A 150 8.77 -1.00 -7.14
C PRO A 150 8.80 -0.30 -8.51
N PHE A 151 7.66 0.19 -9.00
CA PHE A 151 7.52 0.86 -10.29
C PHE A 151 7.31 2.38 -10.18
N LYS A 152 7.53 2.98 -9.00
CA LYS A 152 7.28 4.42 -8.77
C LYS A 152 8.03 5.33 -9.76
N ASN A 153 9.27 4.97 -10.11
CA ASN A 153 10.11 5.77 -10.99
C ASN A 153 9.50 5.91 -12.38
N GLU A 154 8.86 4.85 -12.88
CA GLU A 154 8.19 4.87 -14.19
C GLU A 154 6.96 5.78 -14.18
N PHE A 155 6.16 5.73 -13.12
CA PHE A 155 4.99 6.60 -12.94
C PHE A 155 5.40 8.07 -12.82
N LEU A 156 6.41 8.39 -12.01
CA LEU A 156 6.90 9.75 -11.84
C LEU A 156 7.62 10.28 -13.11
N ALA A 157 8.32 9.41 -13.84
CA ALA A 157 8.89 9.75 -15.14
C ALA A 157 7.80 10.10 -16.16
N PHE A 158 6.65 9.43 -16.13
CA PHE A 158 5.50 9.79 -16.95
C PHE A 158 4.95 11.18 -16.59
N ILE A 159 4.78 11.49 -15.30
CA ILE A 159 4.31 12.84 -14.90
C ILE A 159 5.31 13.92 -15.32
N ARG A 160 6.61 13.64 -15.22
CA ARG A 160 7.66 14.52 -15.77
C ARG A 160 7.55 14.68 -17.28
N SER A 161 7.30 13.59 -18.01
CA SER A 161 7.09 13.65 -19.46
C SER A 161 5.89 14.55 -19.80
N CYS A 162 4.79 14.47 -19.04
CA CYS A 162 3.64 15.36 -19.21
C CYS A 162 4.02 16.83 -19.02
N TYR A 163 4.87 17.14 -18.03
CA TYR A 163 5.35 18.51 -17.82
C TYR A 163 6.25 18.98 -18.96
N ASN A 164 7.20 18.16 -19.42
CA ASN A 164 8.14 18.52 -20.47
C ASN A 164 7.44 18.78 -21.82
N ARG A 165 6.34 18.06 -22.11
CA ARG A 165 5.52 18.28 -23.32
C ARG A 165 4.88 19.66 -23.43
N ARG A 166 4.84 20.42 -22.33
CA ARG A 166 4.44 21.84 -22.34
C ARG A 166 5.47 22.74 -23.04
N ALA A 167 6.74 22.33 -23.06
CA ALA A 167 7.80 23.09 -23.73
C ALA A 167 8.03 22.63 -25.18
N GLU A 168 7.54 21.45 -25.54
CA GLU A 168 7.70 20.89 -26.89
C GLU A 168 6.76 21.54 -27.91
N ASP A 169 5.58 22.00 -27.48
CA ASP A 169 4.59 22.70 -28.31
C ASP A 169 3.82 23.72 -27.45
N GLU A 170 3.82 24.99 -27.85
CA GLU A 170 3.12 26.09 -27.14
C GLU A 170 1.60 25.91 -27.14
N ASN A 171 1.05 25.18 -28.12
CA ASN A 171 -0.39 24.87 -28.21
C ASN A 171 -0.74 23.51 -27.60
N SER A 172 0.20 22.89 -26.90
CA SER A 172 0.01 21.59 -26.28
C SER A 172 -1.07 21.64 -25.20
N ASP A 173 -2.04 20.73 -25.29
CA ASP A 173 -3.07 20.54 -24.26
C ASP A 173 -2.49 20.20 -22.88
N TYR A 174 -1.22 19.77 -22.81
CA TYR A 174 -0.49 19.54 -21.58
C TYR A 174 -0.30 20.79 -20.71
N HIS A 175 -0.44 22.01 -21.26
CA HIS A 175 -0.52 23.24 -20.44
C HIS A 175 -1.76 23.28 -19.54
N ARG A 176 -2.82 22.57 -19.92
CA ARG A 176 -4.09 22.49 -19.19
C ARG A 176 -4.09 21.38 -18.14
N LEU A 177 -3.12 20.47 -18.15
CA LEU A 177 -3.01 19.36 -17.20
C LEU A 177 -2.12 19.75 -16.03
N ILE A 178 -2.65 19.83 -14.80
CA ILE A 178 -1.90 20.24 -13.60
C ILE A 178 -1.94 19.13 -12.55
N PHE A 179 -0.78 18.71 -12.07
CA PHE A 179 -0.66 17.77 -10.95
C PHE A 179 -0.36 18.49 -9.64
N CYS A 180 -1.00 18.05 -8.56
CA CYS A 180 -0.72 18.49 -7.21
C CYS A 180 -0.52 17.29 -6.28
N PHE A 181 0.59 17.24 -5.55
CA PHE A 181 0.97 16.10 -4.70
C PHE A 181 0.81 16.42 -3.22
N PHE A 182 0.27 15.49 -2.45
CA PHE A 182 0.11 15.59 -0.99
C PHE A 182 0.65 14.32 -0.35
N GLY A 183 1.32 14.45 0.79
CA GLY A 183 1.74 13.29 1.58
C GLY A 183 2.86 13.60 2.56
N VAL A 184 3.43 12.54 3.12
CA VAL A 184 4.54 12.60 4.09
C VAL A 184 5.79 12.01 3.44
N ALA A 185 6.33 12.68 2.43
CA ALA A 185 7.49 12.22 1.68
C ALA A 185 8.52 13.35 1.53
N THR A 186 9.81 13.03 1.47
CA THR A 186 10.79 14.01 0.99
C THR A 186 10.82 14.00 -0.54
N PRO A 187 11.19 15.11 -1.21
CA PRO A 187 11.44 15.11 -2.65
C PRO A 187 12.45 14.03 -3.09
N GLU A 188 13.44 13.72 -2.24
CA GLU A 188 14.43 12.65 -2.48
C GLU A 188 13.81 11.23 -2.42
N ASP A 189 12.75 11.03 -1.64
CA ASP A 189 12.09 9.72 -1.54
C ASP A 189 11.30 9.38 -2.81
N LEU A 190 10.84 10.40 -3.55
CA LEU A 190 10.07 10.23 -4.78
C LEU A 190 10.96 9.85 -5.97
N ILE A 191 12.10 10.51 -6.17
CA ILE A 191 13.06 10.10 -7.20
C ILE A 191 14.47 10.03 -6.61
N ARG A 192 14.98 8.81 -6.56
CA ARG A 192 16.34 8.49 -6.15
C ARG A 192 17.07 7.87 -7.34
N ASP A 193 17.47 8.70 -8.29
CA ASP A 193 18.27 8.24 -9.41
C ASP A 193 19.58 9.01 -9.47
N GLY A 194 20.72 8.32 -9.32
CA GLY A 194 22.04 8.95 -9.34
C GLY A 194 22.47 9.46 -10.73
N ARG A 195 21.65 9.21 -11.77
CA ARG A 195 21.87 9.64 -13.16
C ARG A 195 20.78 10.57 -13.70
N HIS A 196 19.69 10.80 -12.97
CA HIS A 196 18.64 11.74 -13.35
C HIS A 196 18.42 12.76 -12.25
N THR A 197 18.16 14.00 -12.65
CA THR A 197 17.84 15.07 -11.71
C THR A 197 16.66 14.67 -10.81
N PRO A 198 16.66 15.07 -9.52
CA PRO A 198 15.56 14.86 -8.58
C PRO A 198 14.21 15.25 -9.20
N PHE A 199 13.10 14.81 -8.61
CA PHE A 199 11.77 15.33 -8.97
C PHE A 199 11.72 16.82 -8.65
N ASN A 200 12.15 17.64 -9.60
CA ASN A 200 12.34 19.09 -9.49
C ASN A 200 11.19 19.86 -10.14
N ILE A 201 10.08 19.17 -10.39
CA ILE A 201 8.94 19.76 -11.08
C ILE A 201 7.91 20.14 -10.04
N GLY A 202 7.66 21.45 -9.98
CA GLY A 202 6.60 22.03 -9.18
C GLY A 202 7.10 22.83 -7.98
N HIS A 203 6.18 23.63 -7.46
CA HIS A 203 6.42 24.58 -6.38
C HIS A 203 6.13 23.92 -5.02
N PRO A 204 7.07 23.97 -4.05
CA PRO A 204 6.83 23.49 -2.69
C PRO A 204 5.84 24.42 -1.98
N ILE A 205 4.82 23.83 -1.35
CA ILE A 205 3.92 24.52 -0.43
C ILE A 205 4.14 23.94 0.96
N GLU A 206 4.84 24.68 1.82
CA GLU A 206 5.14 24.26 3.19
C GLU A 206 4.06 24.76 4.15
N LEU A 207 3.24 23.85 4.68
CA LEU A 207 2.28 24.17 5.73
C LEU A 207 2.97 24.52 7.04
N THR A 208 2.67 25.71 7.56
CA THR A 208 3.15 26.18 8.86
C THR A 208 2.12 25.92 9.96
N ALA A 209 2.56 26.03 11.22
CA ALA A 209 1.67 26.07 12.37
C ALA A 209 0.70 27.25 12.26
N LEU A 210 -0.51 27.09 12.82
CA LEU A 210 -1.48 28.17 12.90
C LEU A 210 -0.95 29.24 13.85
N ASN A 211 -1.07 30.50 13.45
CA ASN A 211 -0.91 31.59 14.40
C ASN A 211 -2.25 31.83 15.14
N PHE A 212 -2.18 32.50 16.30
CA PHE A 212 -3.36 32.73 17.13
C PHE A 212 -4.44 33.55 16.40
N GLN A 213 -4.05 34.48 15.52
CA GLN A 213 -5.00 35.32 14.78
C GLN A 213 -5.76 34.52 13.72
N GLU A 214 -5.07 33.64 12.99
CA GLU A 214 -5.68 32.66 12.08
C GLU A 214 -6.65 31.75 12.85
N GLY A 215 -6.20 31.24 13.99
CA GLY A 215 -6.96 30.33 14.84
C GLY A 215 -8.13 30.96 15.59
N LYS A 216 -8.29 32.29 15.57
CA LYS A 216 -9.26 33.00 16.41
C LYS A 216 -10.70 32.52 16.19
N ASN A 217 -11.06 32.09 14.97
CA ASN A 217 -12.39 31.56 14.68
C ASN A 217 -12.73 30.28 15.46
N LEU A 218 -11.72 29.55 15.97
CA LEU A 218 -11.94 28.38 16.81
C LEU A 218 -12.58 28.75 18.15
N THR A 219 -12.58 30.01 18.59
CA THR A 219 -13.29 30.41 19.82
C THR A 219 -14.79 30.19 19.72
N GLN A 220 -15.36 30.18 18.51
CA GLN A 220 -16.81 30.01 18.29
C GLN A 220 -17.37 28.72 18.90
N GLY A 221 -16.58 27.64 18.95
CA GLY A 221 -17.00 26.39 19.57
C GLY A 221 -16.86 26.37 21.10
N LEU A 222 -16.19 27.36 21.70
CA LEU A 222 -16.07 27.52 23.16
C LEU A 222 -17.08 28.54 23.72
N ILE A 223 -17.73 29.34 22.87
CA ILE A 223 -18.73 30.32 23.30
C ILE A 223 -19.90 29.61 23.98
N GLY A 224 -20.22 30.06 25.20
CA GLY A 224 -21.29 29.49 26.01
C GLY A 224 -20.88 28.24 26.81
N ILE A 225 -19.62 27.81 26.70
CA ILE A 225 -19.02 26.73 27.50
C ILE A 225 -18.08 27.33 28.55
N VAL A 226 -17.27 28.31 28.14
CA VAL A 226 -16.30 29.00 29.00
C VAL A 226 -16.57 30.51 29.01
N GLU A 227 -16.20 31.18 30.09
CA GLU A 227 -16.39 32.63 30.24
C GLU A 227 -15.49 33.45 29.29
N GLU A 228 -14.22 33.04 29.15
CA GLU A 228 -13.24 33.76 28.34
C GLU A 228 -12.62 32.88 27.22
N PRO A 229 -13.36 32.63 26.11
CA PRO A 229 -12.92 31.76 25.02
C PRO A 229 -11.56 32.11 24.42
N GLU A 230 -11.21 33.40 24.31
CA GLU A 230 -9.93 33.84 23.75
C GLU A 230 -8.74 33.51 24.65
N ILE A 231 -8.90 33.60 25.96
CA ILE A 231 -7.85 33.30 26.95
C ILE A 231 -7.64 31.79 27.04
N VAL A 232 -8.73 31.03 27.09
CA VAL A 232 -8.69 29.56 27.01
C VAL A 232 -8.00 29.11 25.71
N LEU A 233 -8.38 29.66 24.57
CA LEU A 233 -7.76 29.30 23.28
C LEU A 233 -6.27 29.67 23.24
N ARG A 234 -5.86 30.78 23.87
CA ARG A 234 -4.44 31.15 23.95
C ARG A 234 -3.67 30.09 24.74
N ARG A 235 -4.22 29.60 25.86
CA ARG A 235 -3.61 28.53 26.64
C ARG A 235 -3.55 27.21 25.87
N VAL A 236 -4.56 26.90 25.07
CA VAL A 236 -4.53 25.78 24.13
C VAL A 236 -3.36 25.91 23.16
N PHE A 237 -3.18 27.09 22.54
CA PHE A 237 -2.08 27.36 21.62
C PHE A 237 -0.70 27.23 22.28
N ASP A 238 -0.56 27.60 23.55
CA ASP A 238 0.70 27.41 24.30
C ASP A 238 1.09 25.93 24.41
N TRP A 239 0.10 25.04 24.60
CA TRP A 239 0.33 23.60 24.67
C TRP A 239 0.56 22.95 23.32
N THR A 240 -0.23 23.32 22.32
CA THR A 240 -0.29 22.64 21.01
C THR A 240 0.63 23.28 19.97
N GLY A 241 1.15 24.48 20.24
CA GLY A 241 1.98 25.25 19.32
C GLY A 241 1.25 25.67 18.05
N GLY A 242 -0.08 25.71 18.06
CA GLY A 242 -0.90 25.99 16.87
C GLY A 242 -0.94 24.83 15.87
N GLN A 243 -0.56 23.61 16.27
CA GLN A 243 -0.76 22.45 15.40
C GLN A 243 -2.27 22.21 15.21
N PRO A 244 -2.78 22.16 13.96
CA PRO A 244 -4.23 22.09 13.71
C PRO A 244 -4.96 20.98 14.46
N PHE A 245 -4.47 19.75 14.36
CA PHE A 245 -5.10 18.59 14.98
C PHE A 245 -5.11 18.66 16.51
N LEU A 246 -3.95 18.86 17.16
CA LEU A 246 -3.90 18.95 18.63
C LEU A 246 -4.69 20.16 19.15
N THR A 247 -4.72 21.27 18.42
CA THR A 247 -5.50 22.45 18.79
C THR A 247 -6.98 22.13 18.80
N GLN A 248 -7.51 21.48 17.75
CA GLN A 248 -8.91 21.06 17.72
C GLN A 248 -9.20 19.96 18.74
N LYS A 249 -8.28 19.01 18.95
CA LYS A 249 -8.42 17.95 19.95
C LYS A 249 -8.54 18.49 21.35
N LEU A 250 -7.68 19.43 21.73
CA LEU A 250 -7.74 20.04 23.05
C LEU A 250 -8.98 20.92 23.20
N CYS A 251 -9.41 21.66 22.16
CA CYS A 251 -10.69 22.36 22.19
C CYS A 251 -11.87 21.41 22.41
N GLN A 252 -11.88 20.25 21.75
CA GLN A 252 -12.94 19.25 21.91
C GLN A 252 -12.92 18.62 23.31
N ILE A 253 -11.73 18.31 23.86
CA ILE A 253 -11.61 17.82 25.25
C ILE A 253 -12.21 18.82 26.24
N ILE A 254 -11.95 20.12 26.04
CA ILE A 254 -12.53 21.19 26.87
C ILE A 254 -14.06 21.15 26.77
N VAL A 255 -14.62 21.08 25.55
CA VAL A 255 -16.08 21.00 25.36
C VAL A 255 -16.69 19.77 26.05
N ASP A 256 -16.02 18.63 26.01
CA ASP A 256 -16.58 17.36 26.47
C ASP A 256 -16.45 17.13 27.99
N HIS A 257 -15.46 17.73 28.64
CA HIS A 257 -15.07 17.39 30.03
C HIS A 257 -15.06 18.57 30.99
N THR A 258 -15.48 19.75 30.55
CA THR A 258 -15.49 20.94 31.41
C THR A 258 -16.87 21.19 31.98
N ASP A 259 -16.97 21.07 33.31
CA ASP A 259 -18.15 21.50 34.09
C ASP A 259 -18.00 22.93 34.66
N SER A 260 -16.81 23.52 34.54
CA SER A 260 -16.45 24.84 35.10
C SER A 260 -16.36 25.92 34.01
N THR A 261 -16.79 27.14 34.29
CA THR A 261 -16.64 28.26 33.35
C THR A 261 -15.17 28.68 33.14
N GLU A 262 -14.28 28.30 34.05
CA GLU A 262 -12.82 28.45 33.98
C GLU A 262 -12.13 27.07 34.07
N PRO A 263 -11.89 26.38 32.94
CA PRO A 263 -11.21 25.09 32.95
C PRO A 263 -9.71 25.19 33.20
N ASP A 264 -9.18 24.30 34.05
CA ASP A 264 -7.74 24.09 34.19
C ASP A 264 -7.21 23.27 33.00
N ILE A 265 -6.68 23.98 32.01
CA ILE A 265 -6.13 23.38 30.79
C ILE A 265 -4.91 22.51 31.06
N ASP A 266 -4.09 22.85 32.06
CA ASP A 266 -2.89 22.06 32.38
C ASP A 266 -3.30 20.69 32.91
N LYS A 267 -4.30 20.65 33.80
CA LYS A 267 -4.88 19.40 34.30
C LYS A 267 -5.54 18.57 33.20
N LEU A 268 -6.34 19.20 32.33
CA LEU A 268 -6.99 18.50 31.21
C LEU A 268 -5.98 17.86 30.25
N VAL A 269 -4.89 18.56 29.93
CA VAL A 269 -3.81 18.02 29.10
C VAL A 269 -3.13 16.85 29.80
N GLU A 270 -2.84 16.96 31.09
CA GLU A 270 -2.24 15.88 31.88
C GLU A 270 -3.12 14.62 31.88
N GLU A 271 -4.41 14.76 32.16
CA GLU A 271 -5.35 13.65 32.31
C GLU A 271 -5.73 12.99 30.98
N HIS A 272 -5.97 13.79 29.93
CA HIS A 272 -6.54 13.30 28.67
C HIS A 272 -5.51 13.11 27.54
N ILE A 273 -4.32 13.69 27.64
CA ILE A 273 -3.30 13.60 26.58
C ILE A 273 -2.01 12.95 27.07
N LEU A 274 -1.47 13.37 28.22
CA LEU A 274 -0.13 12.93 28.67
C LEU A 274 -0.17 11.59 29.41
N THR A 275 -1.12 11.43 30.33
CA THR A 275 -1.24 10.23 31.18
C THR A 275 -1.82 9.07 30.38
N TYR A 276 -1.05 7.97 30.29
CA TYR A 276 -1.35 6.81 29.43
C TYR A 276 -1.54 7.19 27.96
N TRP A 277 -0.71 8.11 27.46
CA TRP A 277 -0.84 8.64 26.09
C TRP A 277 -0.83 7.54 25.02
N GLN A 278 -0.12 6.42 25.24
CA GLN A 278 -0.08 5.30 24.27
C GLN A 278 -1.43 4.61 24.11
N GLU A 279 -2.25 4.58 25.16
CA GLU A 279 -3.57 3.97 25.17
C GLU A 279 -4.66 4.96 24.73
N LYS A 280 -4.44 6.27 24.96
CA LYS A 280 -5.38 7.35 24.67
C LYS A 280 -5.12 8.09 23.34
N ASP A 281 -4.15 7.63 22.54
CA ASP A 281 -3.78 8.25 21.27
C ASP A 281 -4.77 7.92 20.13
N TYR A 282 -6.02 8.35 20.31
CA TYR A 282 -7.05 8.28 19.30
C TYR A 282 -7.57 9.69 18.91
N PRO A 283 -7.66 10.02 17.62
CA PRO A 283 -7.00 9.35 16.48
C PRO A 283 -5.48 9.27 16.64
N THR A 284 -4.85 8.29 15.97
CA THR A 284 -3.41 8.02 16.12
C THR A 284 -2.57 9.20 15.62
N HIS A 285 -1.72 9.72 16.50
CA HIS A 285 -0.85 10.84 16.20
C HIS A 285 0.49 10.73 16.92
N LEU A 286 0.48 10.59 18.24
CA LEU A 286 1.69 10.43 19.04
C LEU A 286 2.37 9.09 18.77
N THR A 287 1.58 8.03 18.61
CA THR A 287 2.04 6.68 18.25
C THR A 287 2.66 6.69 16.86
N TYR A 288 2.07 7.45 15.94
CA TYR A 288 2.64 7.65 14.61
C TYR A 288 4.00 8.37 14.68
N ILE A 289 4.12 9.45 15.45
CA ILE A 289 5.41 10.15 15.65
C ILE A 289 6.46 9.16 16.18
N ARG A 290 6.09 8.39 17.22
CA ARG A 290 6.97 7.36 17.81
C ARG A 290 7.42 6.36 16.75
N HIS A 291 6.47 5.76 16.04
CA HIS A 291 6.74 4.77 15.01
C HIS A 291 7.64 5.35 13.92
N HIS A 292 7.32 6.54 13.39
CA HIS A 292 8.09 7.19 12.34
C HIS A 292 9.52 7.53 12.76
N LEU A 293 9.77 7.85 14.03
CA LEU A 293 11.12 8.08 14.54
C LEU A 293 11.94 6.79 14.64
N LEU A 294 11.29 5.68 15.02
CA LEU A 294 11.97 4.40 15.30
C LEU A 294 12.10 3.51 14.06
N SER A 295 11.23 3.64 13.06
CA SER A 295 11.17 2.77 11.89
C SER A 295 12.17 3.10 10.77
N GLN A 296 13.08 4.06 10.96
CA GLN A 296 13.95 4.59 9.89
C GLN A 296 15.23 3.78 9.65
N ASN A 297 15.21 2.48 9.97
CA ASN A 297 16.34 1.56 9.84
C ASN A 297 17.66 2.19 10.32
N GLN A 298 18.57 2.49 9.40
CA GLN A 298 19.91 3.01 9.67
C GLN A 298 19.92 4.46 10.19
N LEU A 299 18.87 5.26 9.92
CA LEU A 299 18.82 6.67 10.28
C LEU A 299 18.29 6.92 11.70
N THR A 300 17.63 5.93 12.32
CA THR A 300 17.01 6.06 13.66
C THR A 300 17.98 6.63 14.72
N PRO A 301 19.22 6.14 14.87
CA PRO A 301 20.14 6.67 15.88
C PRO A 301 20.54 8.14 15.62
N GLU A 302 20.66 8.53 14.35
CA GLU A 302 21.03 9.91 13.97
C GLU A 302 19.86 10.87 14.19
N LEU A 303 18.63 10.44 13.87
CA LEU A 303 17.41 11.21 14.14
C LEU A 303 17.24 11.49 15.64
N LEU A 304 17.39 10.46 16.48
CA LEU A 304 17.28 10.61 17.93
C LEU A 304 18.36 11.55 18.50
N ARG A 305 19.61 11.46 18.01
CA ARG A 305 20.70 12.37 18.42
C ARG A 305 20.44 13.81 17.97
N LEU A 306 19.92 14.01 16.76
CA LEU A 306 19.55 15.33 16.27
C LEU A 306 18.42 15.92 17.12
N TYR A 307 17.39 15.13 17.41
CA TYR A 307 16.28 15.57 18.26
C TYR A 307 16.73 15.89 19.69
N ARG A 308 17.62 15.08 20.29
CA ARG A 308 18.28 15.39 21.57
C ARG A 308 19.01 16.74 21.53
N LYS A 309 19.76 17.01 20.46
CA LYS A 309 20.46 18.30 20.27
C LYS A 309 19.48 19.47 20.21
N ILE A 310 18.33 19.30 19.56
CA ILE A 310 17.26 20.31 19.48
C ILE A 310 16.66 20.56 20.87
N LEU A 311 16.38 19.52 21.66
CA LEU A 311 15.88 19.66 23.03
C LEU A 311 16.86 20.43 23.93
N LEU A 312 18.15 20.08 23.89
CA LEU A 312 19.18 20.72 24.73
C LEU A 312 19.45 22.18 24.36
N ARG A 313 19.44 22.51 23.06
CA ARG A 313 19.79 23.85 22.57
C ARG A 313 18.59 24.76 22.34
N GLY A 314 17.37 24.26 22.55
CA GLY A 314 16.13 24.95 22.20
C GLY A 314 15.89 25.13 20.70
N GLY A 315 16.82 24.69 19.83
CA GLY A 315 16.69 24.72 18.38
C GLY A 315 18.03 24.65 17.64
N VAL A 316 18.02 24.13 16.42
CA VAL A 316 19.20 23.98 15.54
C VAL A 316 18.97 24.70 14.21
N LYS A 317 20.01 25.24 13.59
CA LYS A 317 19.90 25.93 12.28
C LYS A 317 19.41 24.95 11.20
N THR A 318 18.51 25.42 10.35
CA THR A 318 18.02 24.61 9.22
C THR A 318 19.09 24.46 8.15
N ASP A 319 19.40 23.22 7.78
CA ASP A 319 20.35 22.90 6.68
C ASP A 319 19.68 22.15 5.52
N GLU A 320 18.36 21.90 5.62
CA GLU A 320 17.56 21.09 4.68
C GLU A 320 18.21 19.73 4.34
N SER A 321 19.06 19.21 5.22
CA SER A 321 19.62 17.86 5.07
C SER A 321 18.51 16.82 5.16
N ARG A 322 18.72 15.67 4.52
CA ARG A 322 17.78 14.56 4.55
C ARG A 322 17.33 14.18 5.96
N ILE A 323 18.25 14.15 6.93
CA ILE A 323 17.94 13.83 8.33
C ILE A 323 17.02 14.90 8.95
N GLN A 324 17.29 16.19 8.71
CA GLN A 324 16.43 17.28 9.16
C GLN A 324 15.04 17.21 8.51
N MET A 325 14.96 16.90 7.22
CA MET A 325 13.69 16.75 6.51
C MET A 325 12.87 15.56 7.02
N VAL A 326 13.47 14.40 7.21
CA VAL A 326 12.82 13.21 7.79
C VAL A 326 12.34 13.49 9.21
N LEU A 327 13.15 14.20 10.01
CA LEU A 327 12.73 14.62 11.35
C LEU A 327 11.55 15.59 11.30
N ARG A 328 11.53 16.56 10.37
CA ARG A 328 10.40 17.47 10.14
C ARG A 328 9.13 16.72 9.72
N LEU A 329 9.26 15.72 8.84
CA LEU A 329 8.14 14.89 8.36
C LEU A 329 7.54 14.01 9.44
N SER A 330 8.31 13.62 10.46
CA SER A 330 7.74 12.95 11.65
C SER A 330 6.69 13.82 12.35
N GLY A 331 6.78 15.15 12.22
CA GLY A 331 5.88 16.11 12.87
C GLY A 331 6.32 16.53 14.27
N ILE A 332 7.40 15.96 14.82
CA ILE A 332 7.88 16.30 16.17
C ILE A 332 8.57 17.68 16.22
N VAL A 333 9.14 18.12 15.11
CA VAL A 333 9.80 19.43 14.96
C VAL A 333 9.14 20.24 13.85
N VAL A 334 9.27 21.55 13.97
CA VAL A 334 8.80 22.51 12.97
C VAL A 334 9.90 23.53 12.68
N LYS A 335 9.92 24.04 11.45
CA LYS A 335 10.75 25.16 11.06
C LYS A 335 10.12 26.46 11.53
N LYS A 336 10.81 27.20 12.41
CA LYS A 336 10.48 28.58 12.75
C LYS A 336 11.64 29.46 12.30
N GLN A 337 11.37 30.30 11.30
CA GLN A 337 12.41 31.09 10.61
C GLN A 337 13.50 30.17 10.03
N ASP A 338 14.75 30.32 10.47
CA ASP A 338 15.91 29.52 10.02
C ASP A 338 16.34 28.48 11.07
N ARG A 339 15.43 28.07 11.96
CA ARG A 339 15.70 27.10 13.03
C ARG A 339 14.65 26.01 13.10
N LEU A 340 15.10 24.77 13.29
CA LEU A 340 14.28 23.65 13.72
C LEU A 340 14.13 23.66 15.23
N VAL A 341 12.88 23.63 15.69
CA VAL A 341 12.51 23.59 17.09
C VAL A 341 11.48 22.49 17.33
N VAL A 342 11.40 21.98 18.56
CA VAL A 342 10.30 21.08 18.94
C VAL A 342 8.97 21.82 18.72
N PHE A 343 8.01 21.16 18.07
CA PHE A 343 6.79 21.81 17.61
C PHE A 343 6.03 22.44 18.78
N ASN A 344 5.77 21.65 19.82
CA ASN A 344 4.90 22.07 20.92
C ASN A 344 5.31 21.46 22.26
N LYS A 345 4.65 21.92 23.32
CA LYS A 345 4.94 21.51 24.71
C LYS A 345 4.58 20.05 24.95
N ILE A 346 3.47 19.57 24.38
CA ILE A 346 3.04 18.16 24.49
C ILE A 346 4.14 17.21 24.01
N TYR A 347 4.72 17.44 22.84
CA TYR A 347 5.79 16.58 22.32
C TYR A 347 7.05 16.64 23.16
N ARG A 348 7.39 17.83 23.67
CA ARG A 348 8.54 18.00 24.56
C ARG A 348 8.37 17.20 25.85
N THR A 349 7.15 17.14 26.39
CA THR A 349 6.84 16.39 27.62
C THR A 349 6.89 14.88 27.38
N ILE A 350 6.29 14.40 26.29
CA ILE A 350 6.21 12.97 25.96
C ILE A 350 7.55 12.43 25.47
N PHE A 351 8.11 13.03 24.42
CA PHE A 351 9.38 12.65 23.82
C PHE A 351 10.50 13.50 24.45
N ASN A 352 10.67 13.34 25.75
CA ASN A 352 11.65 14.08 26.54
C ASN A 352 13.05 13.43 26.46
N LEU A 353 14.03 14.02 27.14
CA LEU A 353 15.41 13.51 27.16
C LEU A 353 15.50 12.08 27.70
N ASN A 354 14.75 11.74 28.75
CA ASN A 354 14.79 10.38 29.33
C ASN A 354 14.29 9.35 28.32
N TRP A 355 13.18 9.64 27.65
CA TRP A 355 12.64 8.78 26.60
C TRP A 355 13.68 8.54 25.48
N ILE A 356 14.40 9.58 25.05
CA ILE A 356 15.43 9.44 24.02
C ILE A 356 16.60 8.56 24.49
N GLU A 357 17.08 8.77 25.71
CA GLU A 357 18.19 7.97 26.26
C GLU A 357 17.79 6.50 26.40
N GLU A 358 16.54 6.21 26.82
CA GLU A 358 16.00 4.85 26.84
C GLU A 358 15.99 4.22 25.44
N GLN A 359 15.49 4.93 24.43
CA GLN A 359 15.48 4.41 23.05
C GLN A 359 16.89 4.20 22.49
N LEU A 360 17.81 5.12 22.75
CA LEU A 360 19.21 4.97 22.35
C LEU A 360 19.89 3.80 23.07
N ALA A 361 19.57 3.56 24.33
CA ALA A 361 20.08 2.42 25.09
C ALA A 361 19.55 1.08 24.55
N ILE A 362 18.27 1.01 24.17
CA ILE A 362 17.67 -0.17 23.51
C ILE A 362 18.40 -0.46 22.20
N LEU A 363 18.58 0.56 21.35
CA LEU A 363 19.31 0.43 20.08
C LEU A 363 20.77 0.01 20.27
N ALA A 364 21.43 0.51 21.32
CA ALA A 364 22.79 0.11 21.67
C ALA A 364 22.85 -1.36 22.09
N LYS A 365 21.89 -1.83 22.89
CA LYS A 365 21.80 -3.24 23.34
C LYS A 365 21.56 -4.19 22.17
N ASP A 366 20.72 -3.83 21.22
CA ASP A 366 20.47 -4.64 20.03
C ASP A 366 21.66 -4.65 19.07
N ARG A 367 22.39 -3.54 18.96
CA ARG A 367 23.69 -3.52 18.26
C ARG A 367 24.72 -4.43 18.94
N ASP A 368 24.77 -4.43 20.27
CA ASP A 368 25.67 -5.28 21.06
C ASP A 368 25.35 -6.78 20.93
N LYS A 369 24.07 -7.14 20.70
CA LYS A 369 23.64 -8.51 20.36
C LYS A 369 23.99 -8.89 18.92
N GLN A 370 23.88 -7.95 17.97
CA GLN A 370 24.24 -8.16 16.57
C GLN A 370 25.76 -8.15 16.33
N THR A 371 26.54 -7.52 17.21
CA THR A 371 28.00 -7.69 17.21
C THR A 371 28.35 -9.01 17.88
N PRO A 372 28.90 -10.01 17.18
CA PRO A 372 29.43 -11.18 17.85
C PRO A 372 30.61 -10.74 18.74
N LYS A 373 30.41 -10.72 20.07
CA LYS A 373 31.47 -10.63 21.10
C LYS A 373 32.49 -11.79 21.04
N LYS A 374 32.48 -12.61 19.98
CA LYS A 374 33.47 -13.65 19.63
C LYS A 374 34.19 -13.41 18.30
N MET A 375 34.14 -12.22 17.70
CA MET A 375 34.91 -11.94 16.47
C MET A 375 36.23 -11.19 16.72
N TRP A 376 36.35 -10.48 17.85
CA TRP A 376 37.62 -9.85 18.29
C TRP A 376 38.59 -10.80 19.00
N MET A 377 38.20 -12.05 19.23
CA MET A 377 39.10 -13.09 19.76
C MET A 377 39.63 -14.03 18.68
N ARG A 378 39.30 -13.79 17.40
CA ARG A 378 39.72 -14.62 16.25
C ARG A 378 40.65 -13.88 15.26
N PHE A 379 41.06 -12.65 15.57
CA PHE A 379 42.02 -11.86 14.77
C PHE A 379 43.25 -11.38 15.55
N VAL A 380 43.59 -11.98 16.70
CA VAL A 380 44.87 -11.73 17.43
C VAL A 380 45.71 -13.01 17.64
N TYR A 381 45.35 -14.15 17.06
CA TYR A 381 46.21 -15.34 17.00
C TYR A 381 46.27 -15.87 15.57
N PRO A 382 47.01 -15.20 14.67
CA PRO A 382 48.13 -15.89 14.03
C PRO A 382 49.34 -14.96 13.74
N SER A 383 49.78 -14.14 14.69
CA SER A 383 50.99 -13.31 14.57
C SER A 383 52.11 -13.63 15.57
N LEU A 384 52.08 -14.80 16.22
CA LEU A 384 53.16 -15.26 17.11
C LEU A 384 53.69 -16.68 16.85
N ILE A 385 53.19 -17.40 15.83
CA ILE A 385 53.70 -18.73 15.45
C ILE A 385 54.56 -18.69 14.17
N TRP A 386 54.53 -17.60 13.40
CA TRP A 386 55.40 -17.44 12.21
C TRP A 386 56.78 -16.81 12.52
N GLY A 387 57.01 -16.30 13.73
CA GLY A 387 58.32 -15.77 14.15
C GLY A 387 59.29 -16.82 14.72
N GLY A 388 58.77 -17.93 15.27
CA GLY A 388 59.61 -18.98 15.89
C GLY A 388 60.06 -20.07 14.93
N VAL A 389 59.29 -20.34 13.87
CA VAL A 389 59.57 -21.45 12.92
C VAL A 389 60.60 -21.03 11.86
N ILE A 390 60.77 -19.74 11.59
CA ILE A 390 61.75 -19.22 10.63
C ILE A 390 63.16 -19.10 11.25
N SER A 391 63.30 -19.06 12.58
CA SER A 391 64.60 -19.07 13.26
C SER A 391 65.20 -20.47 13.47
N LEU A 392 64.40 -21.54 13.36
CA LEU A 392 64.84 -22.92 13.60
C LEU A 392 65.17 -23.72 12.34
N LEU A 393 64.91 -23.18 11.14
CA LEU A 393 65.25 -23.82 9.85
C LEU A 393 66.52 -23.25 9.19
N ALA A 394 67.16 -22.24 9.81
CA ALA A 394 68.40 -21.62 9.32
C ALA A 394 69.69 -22.19 9.94
N LEU A 395 69.60 -23.16 10.85
CA LEU A 395 70.75 -23.75 11.52
C LEU A 395 70.75 -25.27 11.40
N GLY A 396 71.60 -25.77 10.50
CA GLY A 396 72.25 -27.05 10.74
C GLY A 396 71.60 -28.27 10.12
N TRP A 397 71.98 -28.51 8.87
CA TRP A 397 72.20 -29.86 8.35
C TRP A 397 72.83 -30.79 9.39
N ARG A 398 72.37 -32.04 9.50
CA ARG A 398 73.25 -33.23 9.39
C ARG A 398 72.50 -34.56 9.48
N GLN A 399 72.61 -35.30 8.38
CA GLN A 399 72.92 -36.72 8.27
C GLN A 399 72.17 -37.77 9.13
N GLN A 400 71.58 -38.70 8.37
CA GLN A 400 71.77 -40.16 8.39
C GLN A 400 70.58 -41.06 8.79
N LYS A 401 70.26 -41.91 7.80
CA LYS A 401 69.88 -43.34 7.88
C LYS A 401 68.51 -43.68 8.51
N LEU A 402 67.56 -44.12 7.68
CA LEU A 402 67.47 -45.54 7.25
C LEU A 402 66.38 -45.72 6.17
N GLU A 403 66.68 -46.59 5.21
CA GLU A 403 65.91 -47.05 4.05
C GLU A 403 64.63 -47.80 4.49
N LEU A 404 63.46 -47.78 3.84
CA LEU A 404 63.02 -47.97 2.44
C LEU A 404 63.16 -49.41 1.88
N HIS A 405 62.20 -50.27 2.23
CA HIS A 405 61.46 -51.24 1.38
C HIS A 405 60.34 -51.83 2.28
N ASP A 406 59.07 -51.95 1.88
CA ASP A 406 58.56 -52.34 0.58
C ASP A 406 57.20 -51.69 0.20
N SER A 407 57.06 -51.53 -1.12
CA SER A 407 55.87 -51.68 -1.97
C SER A 407 54.66 -50.77 -1.67
N ASP A 408 54.37 -49.80 -2.54
CA ASP A 408 53.58 -49.99 -3.77
C ASP A 408 52.14 -50.45 -3.52
N ARG A 409 51.19 -49.51 -3.60
CA ARG A 409 50.38 -49.37 -4.82
C ARG A 409 49.43 -48.18 -4.75
N LEU A 410 49.63 -47.29 -5.73
CA LEU A 410 48.63 -46.48 -6.44
C LEU A 410 48.05 -45.32 -5.58
N MET A 411 48.61 -44.10 -5.62
CA MET A 411 48.94 -43.30 -6.80
C MET A 411 47.77 -43.26 -7.80
N GLN A 412 46.94 -42.23 -7.64
CA GLN A 412 46.08 -41.49 -8.59
C GLN A 412 44.84 -41.04 -7.80
N SER A 413 44.49 -39.76 -7.62
CA SER A 413 44.87 -38.52 -8.30
C SER A 413 44.53 -37.35 -7.37
N GLN A 414 45.44 -36.38 -7.26
CA GLN A 414 45.12 -35.04 -6.79
C GLN A 414 44.54 -34.22 -7.96
N ILE A 415 43.52 -33.43 -7.70
CA ILE A 415 43.21 -32.21 -8.46
C ILE A 415 43.21 -31.06 -7.46
N PRO A 416 43.93 -29.97 -7.74
CA PRO A 416 43.31 -28.67 -7.54
C PRO A 416 43.55 -27.66 -8.68
N LEU A 417 42.47 -26.92 -8.95
CA LEU A 417 42.36 -25.48 -9.29
C LEU A 417 43.34 -24.86 -10.31
N THR A 418 42.82 -24.43 -11.47
CA THR A 418 42.48 -23.02 -11.77
C THR A 418 42.33 -22.77 -13.28
N ASP A 419 41.41 -21.85 -13.60
CA ASP A 419 41.29 -20.99 -14.79
C ASP A 419 41.56 -21.57 -16.19
N ARG A 420 40.52 -21.53 -17.04
CA ARG A 420 40.60 -20.99 -18.41
C ARG A 420 39.24 -20.89 -19.11
N LYS A 421 39.13 -19.81 -19.90
CA LYS A 421 38.21 -19.45 -21.00
C LYS A 421 37.32 -20.55 -21.61
N PRO A 422 36.12 -20.20 -22.12
CA PRO A 422 35.22 -21.14 -22.77
C PRO A 422 35.83 -21.69 -24.08
N PRO A 423 35.60 -22.98 -24.41
CA PRO A 423 36.17 -23.59 -25.62
C PRO A 423 35.40 -23.18 -26.90
N PRO A 424 36.06 -23.23 -28.07
CA PRO A 424 35.46 -22.90 -29.36
C PRO A 424 34.51 -24.02 -29.85
N PRO A 425 33.62 -23.72 -30.83
CA PRO A 425 32.67 -24.69 -31.37
C PRO A 425 33.38 -25.86 -32.08
N ARG A 426 32.94 -27.10 -31.82
CA ARG A 426 33.41 -28.32 -32.47
C ARG A 426 32.78 -28.47 -33.87
N PHE A 427 33.60 -28.45 -34.91
CA PHE A 427 33.28 -28.90 -36.27
C PHE A 427 33.82 -30.33 -36.46
N ASP A 428 33.22 -31.11 -37.37
CA ASP A 428 33.86 -32.33 -37.87
C ASP A 428 34.90 -32.01 -38.97
N GLU A 429 35.68 -33.01 -39.41
CA GLU A 429 36.75 -32.87 -40.42
C GLU A 429 36.25 -32.47 -41.82
N ARG A 430 34.97 -32.11 -41.99
CA ARG A 430 34.43 -31.46 -43.20
C ARG A 430 33.57 -30.24 -42.90
N GLY A 431 33.79 -29.57 -41.76
CA GLY A 431 33.23 -28.26 -41.47
C GLY A 431 31.72 -28.23 -41.16
N GLY A 432 31.10 -29.35 -40.80
CA GLY A 432 29.70 -29.43 -40.36
C GLY A 432 29.54 -29.44 -38.83
N ARG A 433 28.47 -28.84 -38.29
CA ARG A 433 28.10 -28.94 -36.87
C ARG A 433 27.50 -30.32 -36.57
N LYS A 434 28.07 -31.09 -35.63
CA LYS A 434 27.47 -32.34 -35.12
C LYS A 434 26.15 -32.08 -34.37
N PRO A 435 25.10 -32.90 -34.55
CA PRO A 435 23.87 -32.80 -33.75
C PRO A 435 24.09 -33.30 -32.31
N PRO A 436 23.29 -32.81 -31.34
CA PRO A 436 23.39 -33.23 -29.94
C PRO A 436 22.90 -34.67 -29.72
N PRO A 437 23.34 -35.34 -28.64
CA PRO A 437 22.90 -36.71 -28.33
C PRO A 437 21.40 -36.78 -27.99
N PRO A 438 20.75 -37.94 -28.20
CA PRO A 438 19.32 -38.11 -28.00
C PRO A 438 18.91 -37.92 -26.52
N ARG A 439 17.78 -37.25 -26.29
CA ARG A 439 17.16 -37.09 -24.96
C ARG A 439 16.22 -38.26 -24.68
N PHE A 440 16.45 -38.91 -23.54
CA PHE A 440 15.56 -39.90 -22.94
C PHE A 440 14.68 -39.21 -21.90
N ASP A 441 13.48 -39.72 -21.63
CA ASP A 441 12.70 -39.29 -20.47
C ASP A 441 13.05 -40.07 -19.20
N GLU A 442 12.43 -39.75 -18.07
CA GLU A 442 12.71 -40.35 -16.75
C GLU A 442 12.44 -41.87 -16.67
N ARG A 443 11.96 -42.50 -17.75
CA ARG A 443 11.80 -43.96 -17.88
C ARG A 443 12.67 -44.60 -18.97
N GLY A 444 13.58 -43.83 -19.59
CA GLY A 444 14.63 -44.39 -20.45
C GLY A 444 14.24 -44.65 -21.91
N ASP A 445 13.10 -44.15 -22.39
CA ASP A 445 12.66 -44.30 -23.78
C ASP A 445 12.96 -43.06 -24.64
N ARG A 446 13.23 -43.27 -25.94
CA ARG A 446 13.58 -42.19 -26.89
C ARG A 446 12.33 -41.43 -27.35
N ARG A 447 12.30 -40.11 -27.18
CA ARG A 447 11.25 -39.26 -27.79
C ARG A 447 11.52 -38.96 -29.26
N PRO A 448 10.49 -38.96 -30.14
CA PRO A 448 10.63 -38.47 -31.50
C PRO A 448 10.73 -36.92 -31.54
N PRO A 449 11.48 -36.33 -32.50
CA PRO A 449 11.68 -34.89 -32.58
C PRO A 449 10.46 -34.16 -33.19
N PRO A 450 10.20 -32.89 -32.82
CA PRO A 450 9.15 -32.08 -33.42
C PRO A 450 9.52 -31.64 -34.86
N PRO A 451 8.54 -31.32 -35.73
CA PRO A 451 8.80 -30.94 -37.11
C PRO A 451 9.53 -29.59 -37.20
N ARG A 452 10.59 -29.54 -38.01
CA ARG A 452 11.37 -28.33 -38.29
C ARG A 452 10.73 -27.53 -39.42
N PHE A 453 10.51 -26.24 -39.18
CA PHE A 453 10.27 -25.21 -40.19
C PHE A 453 11.63 -24.70 -40.68
N ASP A 454 11.90 -24.80 -41.98
CA ASP A 454 13.07 -24.29 -42.67
C ASP A 454 12.69 -23.13 -43.61
N GLY A 455 13.26 -21.95 -43.34
CA GLY A 455 13.09 -20.75 -44.15
C GLY A 455 14.27 -20.53 -45.08
N ARG A 456 13.99 -20.48 -46.40
CA ARG A 456 14.59 -19.71 -47.53
C ARG A 456 14.21 -20.45 -48.83
N GLY A 457 13.64 -19.88 -49.88
CA GLY A 457 13.21 -18.52 -50.23
C GLY A 457 12.60 -18.54 -51.65
N ASP A 458 11.83 -17.50 -51.96
CA ASP A 458 11.41 -16.99 -53.27
C ASP A 458 10.67 -17.91 -54.27
N ARG A 459 9.39 -17.57 -54.52
CA ARG A 459 8.89 -17.13 -55.84
C ARG A 459 7.45 -16.62 -55.76
N GLN A 460 7.21 -15.54 -56.48
CA GLN A 460 5.93 -14.89 -56.73
C GLN A 460 4.90 -15.82 -57.42
N LEU A 461 3.63 -15.39 -57.30
CA LEU A 461 2.40 -15.73 -58.06
C LEU A 461 1.40 -16.65 -57.32
N PRO A 462 0.09 -16.56 -57.62
CA PRO A 462 -0.84 -15.43 -57.57
C PRO A 462 -2.06 -15.79 -56.66
N PRO A 463 -3.08 -14.92 -56.43
CA PRO A 463 -4.23 -15.33 -55.62
C PRO A 463 -5.11 -16.33 -56.38
N PRO A 464 -5.67 -17.36 -55.72
CA PRO A 464 -6.64 -18.21 -56.37
C PRO A 464 -7.96 -17.45 -56.55
N ARG A 465 -8.29 -17.20 -57.83
CA ARG A 465 -9.68 -17.16 -58.28
C ARG A 465 -10.24 -18.57 -58.14
N PHE A 466 -11.40 -18.68 -57.49
CA PHE A 466 -12.37 -19.70 -57.88
C PHE A 466 -13.70 -19.01 -58.14
N ASP A 467 -14.20 -19.31 -59.32
CA ASP A 467 -15.35 -18.71 -59.97
C ASP A 467 -16.66 -19.32 -59.49
N GLY A 468 -17.70 -18.48 -59.48
CA GLY A 468 -19.03 -18.82 -59.99
C GLY A 468 -19.94 -19.70 -59.13
N ARG A 469 -21.01 -19.11 -58.60
CA ARG A 469 -22.36 -19.18 -59.24
C ARG A 469 -23.42 -18.43 -58.41
N GLY A 470 -24.22 -17.63 -59.11
CA GLY A 470 -25.53 -17.11 -58.69
C GLY A 470 -25.47 -15.88 -57.78
N GLY A 471 -25.69 -14.65 -58.23
CA GLY A 471 -26.61 -14.20 -59.26
C GLY A 471 -28.01 -14.04 -58.69
N ARG A 472 -28.30 -12.87 -58.10
CA ARG A 472 -29.45 -11.99 -58.44
C ARG A 472 -29.51 -10.79 -57.48
N LYS A 473 -29.40 -9.61 -58.07
CA LYS A 473 -29.75 -8.30 -57.49
C LYS A 473 -31.25 -8.00 -57.74
N PRO A 474 -31.82 -6.95 -57.12
CA PRO A 474 -33.22 -6.83 -56.68
C PRO A 474 -34.14 -6.20 -57.75
N PRO A 475 -35.37 -5.80 -57.39
CA PRO A 475 -35.54 -4.34 -57.23
C PRO A 475 -36.52 -3.88 -56.13
N HIS A 476 -36.38 -2.58 -55.90
CA HIS A 476 -37.10 -1.61 -55.07
C HIS A 476 -38.64 -1.62 -55.18
N HIS A 477 -39.32 -1.28 -54.08
CA HIS A 477 -40.16 -0.07 -53.96
C HIS A 477 -40.66 0.15 -52.51
N ARG A 478 -40.60 1.41 -52.05
CA ARG A 478 -41.40 2.04 -50.96
C ARG A 478 -42.72 2.60 -51.60
N PRO A 479 -43.69 3.27 -50.92
CA PRO A 479 -43.78 3.75 -49.52
C PRO A 479 -45.19 3.66 -48.82
N ASP A 480 -45.24 4.17 -47.57
CA ASP A 480 -46.30 4.92 -46.85
C ASP A 480 -47.60 4.30 -46.28
N ASP A 481 -47.87 4.76 -45.04
CA ASP A 481 -49.14 5.06 -44.34
C ASP A 481 -50.13 3.93 -44.03
N ALA A 482 -51.00 3.96 -43.02
CA ALA A 482 -51.17 4.63 -41.73
C ALA A 482 -52.51 4.08 -41.19
N LEU A 483 -52.68 4.02 -39.86
CA LEU A 483 -53.99 3.93 -39.14
C LEU A 483 -54.76 2.59 -39.33
N SER A 484 -55.55 2.03 -38.42
CA SER A 484 -56.17 2.42 -37.14
C SER A 484 -56.94 1.19 -36.64
N LEU A 485 -56.91 0.86 -35.35
CA LEU A 485 -57.93 -0.01 -34.72
C LEU A 485 -58.30 0.49 -33.31
N TRP A 486 -59.52 1.03 -33.25
CA TRP A 486 -60.61 0.92 -32.26
C TRP A 486 -60.37 0.86 -30.73
N PRO A 487 -61.23 1.53 -29.91
CA PRO A 487 -61.15 1.55 -28.44
C PRO A 487 -62.21 0.70 -27.70
N LEU A 488 -62.10 0.67 -26.35
CA LEU A 488 -63.07 0.25 -25.30
C LEU A 488 -63.28 -1.29 -25.20
N SER A 489 -63.29 -1.99 -24.06
CA SER A 489 -63.81 -1.70 -22.71
C SER A 489 -63.31 -2.80 -21.72
N GLN A 490 -63.14 -2.46 -20.44
CA GLN A 490 -63.18 -3.39 -19.28
C GLN A 490 -64.54 -3.15 -18.56
N PRO A 491 -65.16 -4.10 -17.81
CA PRO A 491 -64.63 -4.55 -16.51
C PRO A 491 -65.04 -5.96 -15.98
N ASP A 492 -64.44 -6.28 -14.82
CA ASP A 492 -64.90 -7.09 -13.68
C ASP A 492 -64.52 -8.59 -13.47
N LYS A 493 -63.74 -8.77 -12.38
CA LYS A 493 -63.82 -9.74 -11.26
C LYS A 493 -63.50 -11.25 -11.40
N GLN A 494 -62.33 -11.58 -10.82
CA GLN A 494 -61.98 -12.72 -9.93
C GLN A 494 -61.75 -14.15 -10.51
N PRO A 495 -60.91 -14.99 -9.84
CA PRO A 495 -59.72 -15.60 -10.46
C PRO A 495 -59.86 -17.11 -10.76
N PRO A 496 -58.99 -17.69 -11.62
CA PRO A 496 -58.83 -19.14 -11.72
C PRO A 496 -57.50 -19.68 -11.13
N PRO A 497 -57.40 -21.01 -10.92
CA PRO A 497 -56.65 -21.67 -9.84
C PRO A 497 -55.20 -22.08 -10.23
N PRO A 498 -54.38 -22.66 -9.33
CA PRO A 498 -52.94 -22.70 -9.52
C PRO A 498 -52.55 -23.80 -10.51
N ARG A 499 -51.89 -23.44 -11.61
CA ARG A 499 -51.26 -24.43 -12.50
C ARG A 499 -49.84 -24.02 -12.91
N PHE A 500 -48.91 -24.78 -12.33
CA PHE A 500 -47.62 -25.20 -12.85
C PHE A 500 -46.71 -24.15 -13.50
N ARG A 501 -45.78 -23.67 -12.67
CA ARG A 501 -44.51 -23.06 -13.08
C ARG A 501 -43.81 -23.90 -14.15
N ARG A 502 -43.64 -23.36 -15.35
CA ARG A 502 -42.60 -23.81 -16.29
C ARG A 502 -41.23 -23.59 -15.65
N ARG A 503 -40.39 -24.63 -15.66
CA ARG A 503 -38.95 -24.59 -15.38
C ARG A 503 -38.27 -23.63 -16.36
N GLY A 504 -38.23 -22.35 -16.02
CA GLY A 504 -37.56 -21.31 -16.83
C GLY A 504 -37.18 -20.08 -16.02
N ASP A 505 -37.98 -19.73 -15.00
CA ASP A 505 -37.80 -18.47 -14.26
C ASP A 505 -36.92 -18.54 -13.00
N ARG A 506 -36.38 -19.71 -12.63
CA ARG A 506 -35.46 -19.78 -11.47
C ARG A 506 -34.04 -19.31 -11.76
N ARG A 507 -33.63 -19.17 -13.04
CA ARG A 507 -32.28 -18.68 -13.40
C ARG A 507 -32.18 -17.17 -13.62
N ARG A 508 -33.30 -16.46 -13.84
CA ARG A 508 -33.30 -15.00 -13.97
C ARG A 508 -33.52 -14.26 -12.65
N SER A 509 -34.10 -14.91 -11.63
CA SER A 509 -34.28 -14.34 -10.29
C SER A 509 -33.04 -14.46 -9.38
N SER A 510 -32.13 -15.41 -9.64
CA SER A 510 -30.89 -15.55 -8.86
C SER A 510 -29.84 -14.53 -9.26
N HIS A 511 -29.68 -14.22 -10.55
CA HIS A 511 -28.72 -13.20 -11.02
C HIS A 511 -29.11 -11.77 -10.64
N HIS A 512 -30.40 -11.45 -10.54
CA HIS A 512 -30.84 -10.11 -10.08
C HIS A 512 -30.72 -9.91 -8.56
N ARG A 513 -30.68 -10.98 -7.77
CA ARG A 513 -30.37 -10.93 -6.32
C ARG A 513 -28.87 -11.00 -6.02
N PHE A 514 -28.08 -11.52 -6.96
CA PHE A 514 -26.61 -11.55 -6.86
C PHE A 514 -25.97 -10.15 -6.92
N ALA A 515 -26.66 -9.17 -7.53
CA ALA A 515 -26.19 -7.79 -7.62
C ALA A 515 -26.25 -7.04 -6.27
N GLU A 516 -27.11 -7.45 -5.34
CA GLU A 516 -27.22 -6.85 -4.00
C GLU A 516 -26.14 -7.38 -3.03
N GLY A 517 -25.46 -8.48 -3.39
CA GLY A 517 -24.32 -9.04 -2.67
C GLY A 517 -22.97 -8.37 -2.99
N LYS A 518 -22.88 -7.48 -4.00
CA LYS A 518 -21.67 -6.69 -4.32
C LYS A 518 -21.49 -5.48 -3.38
N ASN A 519 -21.69 -5.71 -2.07
CA ASN A 519 -21.50 -4.73 -1.01
C ASN A 519 -20.02 -4.44 -0.69
N LEU A 520 -19.05 -5.07 -1.37
CA LEU A 520 -17.61 -4.85 -1.16
C LEU A 520 -17.16 -3.39 -1.27
N LYS A 521 -17.82 -2.60 -2.13
CA LYS A 521 -17.48 -1.19 -2.32
C LYS A 521 -18.04 -0.28 -1.21
N LYS A 522 -19.18 -0.66 -0.61
CA LYS A 522 -19.73 -0.02 0.60
C LYS A 522 -18.97 -0.47 1.85
N LEU A 523 -18.53 -1.73 1.89
CA LEU A 523 -17.69 -2.33 2.93
C LEU A 523 -16.35 -1.61 3.10
N ALA A 524 -15.62 -1.39 2.01
CA ALA A 524 -14.38 -0.59 2.03
C ALA A 524 -14.63 0.87 2.43
N GLN A 525 -15.83 1.38 2.15
CA GLN A 525 -16.28 2.70 2.59
C GLN A 525 -16.51 2.75 4.12
N PHE A 526 -17.00 1.68 4.74
CA PHE A 526 -17.18 1.60 6.20
C PHE A 526 -15.86 1.41 6.95
N TYR A 527 -14.94 0.60 6.42
CA TYR A 527 -13.61 0.41 7.03
C TYR A 527 -12.75 1.68 7.01
N SER A 528 -13.05 2.65 6.16
CA SER A 528 -12.30 3.90 6.03
C SER A 528 -12.91 5.10 6.79
N GLN A 529 -14.09 4.97 7.41
CA GLN A 529 -14.85 6.12 7.95
C GLN A 529 -15.11 6.09 9.47
N GLU A 530 -14.58 5.13 10.26
CA GLU A 530 -14.85 5.02 11.71
C GLU A 530 -16.34 4.80 12.11
N GLU A 531 -17.25 4.64 11.13
CA GLU A 531 -18.69 4.36 11.32
C GLU A 531 -18.96 2.84 11.48
N TYR A 532 -18.33 2.21 12.46
CA TYR A 532 -18.47 0.76 12.72
C TYR A 532 -19.91 0.32 13.07
N LYS A 533 -20.73 1.25 13.59
CA LYS A 533 -22.10 0.98 14.05
C LYS A 533 -23.09 0.78 12.90
N ASP A 534 -22.85 1.42 11.77
CA ASP A 534 -23.73 1.34 10.60
C ASP A 534 -23.35 0.20 9.63
N ALA A 535 -22.13 -0.32 9.75
CA ALA A 535 -21.62 -1.43 8.93
C ALA A 535 -22.18 -2.81 9.34
N GLU A 536 -22.24 -3.08 10.64
CA GLU A 536 -22.74 -4.36 11.20
C GLU A 536 -24.14 -4.75 10.65
N PRO A 537 -25.18 -3.88 10.70
CA PRO A 537 -26.50 -4.24 10.20
C PRO A 537 -26.55 -4.46 8.67
N LEU A 538 -25.71 -3.78 7.91
CA LEU A 538 -25.63 -3.95 6.45
C LEU A 538 -24.98 -5.27 6.06
N LEU A 539 -23.97 -5.72 6.81
CA LEU A 539 -23.33 -7.03 6.61
C LEU A 539 -24.25 -8.18 6.97
N HIS A 540 -24.98 -8.07 8.08
CA HIS A 540 -26.01 -9.05 8.43
C HIS A 540 -27.11 -9.11 7.38
N SER A 541 -27.54 -7.96 6.85
CA SER A 541 -28.55 -7.91 5.78
C SER A 541 -28.04 -8.55 4.48
N ALA A 542 -26.79 -8.26 4.10
CA ALA A 542 -26.16 -8.86 2.91
C ALA A 542 -26.02 -10.37 3.04
N LEU A 543 -25.56 -10.85 4.21
CA LEU A 543 -25.45 -12.27 4.52
C LEU A 543 -26.82 -12.94 4.44
N ALA A 544 -27.86 -12.37 5.05
CA ALA A 544 -29.21 -12.93 5.02
C ALA A 544 -29.80 -13.01 3.59
N ILE A 545 -29.53 -12.02 2.74
CA ILE A 545 -29.93 -12.03 1.33
C ILE A 545 -29.22 -13.17 0.59
N ASN A 546 -27.90 -13.29 0.78
CA ASN A 546 -27.08 -14.31 0.12
C ASN A 546 -27.43 -15.72 0.59
N GLU A 547 -27.62 -15.94 1.89
CA GLU A 547 -28.06 -17.21 2.45
C GLU A 547 -29.43 -17.64 1.92
N LYS A 548 -30.38 -16.69 1.79
CA LYS A 548 -31.69 -16.97 1.21
C LYS A 548 -31.63 -17.27 -0.28
N ALA A 549 -30.65 -16.72 -1.00
CA ALA A 549 -30.50 -16.90 -2.44
C ALA A 549 -29.73 -18.20 -2.79
N LEU A 550 -28.71 -18.54 -2.01
CA LEU A 550 -27.72 -19.57 -2.36
C LEU A 550 -27.73 -20.78 -1.40
N GLY A 551 -28.30 -20.62 -0.20
CA GLY A 551 -28.23 -21.58 0.89
C GLY A 551 -27.13 -21.24 1.89
N THR A 552 -27.25 -21.74 3.12
CA THR A 552 -26.36 -21.41 4.25
C THR A 552 -24.97 -22.06 4.18
N ASP A 553 -24.75 -23.00 3.26
CA ASP A 553 -23.51 -23.76 3.11
C ASP A 553 -22.85 -23.52 1.74
N HIS A 554 -23.30 -22.52 0.98
CA HIS A 554 -22.80 -22.26 -0.37
C HIS A 554 -21.45 -21.51 -0.33
N PRO A 555 -20.40 -21.92 -1.07
CA PRO A 555 -19.09 -21.27 -1.07
C PRO A 555 -19.12 -19.76 -1.31
N ASP A 556 -19.94 -19.27 -2.23
CA ASP A 556 -20.09 -17.84 -2.51
C ASP A 556 -20.60 -16.97 -1.33
N ILE A 557 -21.03 -17.55 -0.20
CA ILE A 557 -21.33 -16.76 1.02
C ILE A 557 -20.09 -16.51 1.87
N GLU A 558 -18.96 -17.17 1.57
CA GLU A 558 -17.68 -17.02 2.26
C GLU A 558 -17.27 -15.55 2.33
N ASP A 559 -17.32 -14.83 1.21
CA ASP A 559 -16.93 -13.41 1.17
C ASP A 559 -17.76 -12.57 2.14
N SER A 560 -19.05 -12.88 2.30
CA SER A 560 -19.93 -12.16 3.24
C SER A 560 -19.57 -12.45 4.69
N LEU A 561 -19.24 -13.71 5.00
CA LEU A 561 -18.82 -14.15 6.33
C LEU A 561 -17.43 -13.61 6.68
N ASN A 562 -16.45 -13.69 5.77
CA ASN A 562 -15.12 -13.14 5.96
C ASN A 562 -15.15 -11.62 6.20
N ASN A 563 -16.00 -10.91 5.46
CA ASN A 563 -16.21 -9.48 5.67
C ASN A 563 -16.80 -9.15 7.05
N LEU A 564 -17.75 -9.96 7.55
CA LEU A 564 -18.32 -9.78 8.88
C LEU A 564 -17.33 -10.14 9.99
N ALA A 565 -16.52 -11.19 9.80
CA ALA A 565 -15.46 -11.56 10.72
C ALA A 565 -14.37 -10.49 10.79
N ALA A 566 -13.94 -9.92 9.66
CA ALA A 566 -13.00 -8.82 9.60
C ALA A 566 -13.52 -7.56 10.31
N LEU A 567 -14.83 -7.29 10.23
CA LEU A 567 -15.46 -6.19 10.96
C LEU A 567 -15.30 -6.40 12.46
N TYR A 568 -15.66 -7.58 12.96
CA TYR A 568 -15.52 -7.88 14.38
C TYR A 568 -14.06 -7.90 14.83
N TYR A 569 -13.13 -8.37 14.00
CA TYR A 569 -11.70 -8.30 14.26
C TYR A 569 -11.24 -6.85 14.45
N SER A 570 -11.60 -5.95 13.53
CA SER A 570 -11.25 -4.53 13.61
C SER A 570 -11.84 -3.81 14.83
N GLN A 571 -12.94 -4.34 15.39
CA GLN A 571 -13.58 -3.84 16.60
C GLN A 571 -13.04 -4.49 17.89
N GLY A 572 -12.06 -5.38 17.81
CA GLY A 572 -11.58 -6.18 18.94
C GLY A 572 -12.61 -7.20 19.48
N LYS A 573 -13.69 -7.46 18.75
CA LYS A 573 -14.77 -8.40 19.13
C LYS A 573 -14.46 -9.84 18.67
N TYR A 574 -13.32 -10.38 19.09
CA TYR A 574 -12.82 -11.68 18.62
C TYR A 574 -13.76 -12.85 18.90
N THR A 575 -14.50 -12.81 20.01
CA THR A 575 -15.51 -13.83 20.38
C THR A 575 -16.70 -13.89 19.42
N LYS A 576 -16.99 -12.79 18.70
CA LYS A 576 -18.00 -12.77 17.63
C LYS A 576 -17.44 -13.23 16.28
N ALA A 577 -16.16 -12.97 16.01
CA ALA A 577 -15.49 -13.34 14.76
C ALA A 577 -15.22 -14.85 14.66
N GLU A 578 -14.88 -15.50 15.77
CA GLU A 578 -14.56 -16.92 15.85
C GLU A 578 -15.62 -17.87 15.24
N PRO A 579 -16.90 -17.86 15.67
CA PRO A 579 -17.89 -18.78 15.12
C PRO A 579 -18.16 -18.55 13.63
N ILE A 580 -17.91 -17.33 13.14
CA ILE A 580 -18.06 -16.97 11.73
C ILE A 580 -16.93 -17.60 10.89
N LEU A 581 -15.69 -17.50 11.35
CA LEU A 581 -14.55 -18.10 10.66
C LEU A 581 -14.53 -19.64 10.77
N GLN A 582 -15.02 -20.21 11.87
CA GLN A 582 -15.25 -21.66 11.97
C GLN A 582 -16.29 -22.12 10.93
N ARG A 583 -17.34 -21.33 10.71
CA ARG A 583 -18.33 -21.61 9.67
C ARG A 583 -17.74 -21.50 8.27
N VAL A 584 -16.91 -20.48 7.99
CA VAL A 584 -16.18 -20.35 6.72
C VAL A 584 -15.31 -21.57 6.46
N LEU A 585 -14.52 -21.98 7.47
CA LEU A 585 -13.68 -23.17 7.39
C LEU A 585 -14.51 -24.42 7.06
N THR A 586 -15.65 -24.61 7.75
CA THR A 586 -16.55 -25.74 7.51
C THR A 586 -17.13 -25.76 6.10
N ILE A 587 -17.51 -24.58 5.56
CA ILE A 587 -18.03 -24.45 4.20
C ILE A 587 -16.94 -24.83 3.18
N ASN A 588 -15.72 -24.32 3.36
CA ASN A 588 -14.62 -24.58 2.46
C ASN A 588 -14.14 -26.04 2.52
N GLU A 589 -14.13 -26.66 3.71
CA GLU A 589 -13.84 -28.09 3.88
C GLU A 589 -14.87 -28.97 3.20
N LYS A 590 -16.16 -28.65 3.32
CA LYS A 590 -17.23 -29.38 2.61
C LYS A 590 -17.13 -29.22 1.10
N ALA A 591 -16.77 -28.03 0.62
CA ALA A 591 -16.77 -27.71 -0.81
C ALA A 591 -15.52 -28.23 -1.54
N LEU A 592 -14.35 -28.14 -0.92
CA LEU A 592 -13.05 -28.36 -1.56
C LEU A 592 -12.29 -29.57 -0.98
N GLY A 593 -12.72 -30.10 0.17
CA GLY A 593 -12.04 -31.17 0.90
C GLY A 593 -10.94 -30.64 1.83
N THR A 594 -10.70 -31.34 2.95
CA THR A 594 -9.90 -30.86 4.10
C THR A 594 -8.43 -30.53 3.84
N ASP A 595 -7.88 -30.99 2.70
CA ASP A 595 -6.48 -30.82 2.31
C ASP A 595 -6.30 -29.79 1.18
N HIS A 596 -7.36 -29.08 0.80
CA HIS A 596 -7.29 -28.15 -0.33
C HIS A 596 -6.50 -26.88 0.03
N PRO A 597 -5.55 -26.41 -0.79
CA PRO A 597 -4.76 -25.20 -0.52
C PRO A 597 -5.57 -23.93 -0.22
N HIS A 598 -6.74 -23.76 -0.83
CA HIS A 598 -7.63 -22.62 -0.54
C HIS A 598 -8.11 -22.55 0.91
N ILE A 599 -8.15 -23.67 1.64
CA ILE A 599 -8.57 -23.72 3.05
C ILE A 599 -7.51 -23.07 3.96
N VAL A 600 -6.26 -23.01 3.51
CA VAL A 600 -5.15 -22.41 4.26
C VAL A 600 -5.46 -20.95 4.67
N HIS A 601 -6.15 -20.19 3.82
CA HIS A 601 -6.53 -18.82 4.16
C HIS A 601 -7.53 -18.78 5.34
N SER A 602 -8.52 -19.66 5.35
CA SER A 602 -9.48 -19.79 6.46
C SER A 602 -8.79 -20.24 7.75
N LEU A 603 -7.81 -21.15 7.66
CA LEU A 603 -7.01 -21.59 8.80
C LEU A 603 -6.18 -20.46 9.40
N TYR A 604 -5.55 -19.62 8.56
CA TYR A 604 -4.81 -18.45 9.04
C TYR A 604 -5.71 -17.42 9.73
N ASN A 605 -6.86 -17.10 9.14
CA ASN A 605 -7.77 -16.11 9.72
C ASN A 605 -8.29 -16.59 11.09
N LEU A 606 -8.61 -17.88 11.23
CA LEU A 606 -9.05 -18.44 12.51
C LEU A 606 -7.90 -18.53 13.53
N ALA A 607 -6.68 -18.85 13.09
CA ALA A 607 -5.49 -18.85 13.94
C ALA A 607 -5.19 -17.46 14.49
N GLN A 608 -5.35 -16.41 13.68
CA GLN A 608 -5.21 -15.01 14.12
C GLN A 608 -6.20 -14.72 15.26
N ILE A 609 -7.48 -15.09 15.10
CA ILE A 609 -8.48 -14.92 16.17
C ILE A 609 -8.08 -15.61 17.47
N TYR A 610 -7.58 -16.84 17.39
CA TYR A 610 -7.11 -17.55 18.57
C TYR A 610 -5.87 -16.89 19.20
N SER A 611 -4.96 -16.35 18.40
CA SER A 611 -3.80 -15.61 18.92
C SER A 611 -4.21 -14.36 19.70
N GLU A 612 -5.12 -13.55 19.14
CA GLU A 612 -5.62 -12.34 19.81
C GLU A 612 -6.40 -12.66 21.10
N GLN A 613 -7.01 -13.85 21.18
CA GLN A 613 -7.67 -14.34 22.39
C GLN A 613 -6.69 -14.97 23.41
N GLY A 614 -5.39 -15.05 23.11
CA GLY A 614 -4.38 -15.72 23.93
C GLY A 614 -4.46 -17.26 23.89
N ARG A 615 -5.25 -17.83 22.97
CA ARG A 615 -5.45 -19.28 22.78
C ARG A 615 -4.40 -19.85 21.82
N TYR A 616 -3.14 -19.65 22.17
CA TYR A 616 -2.01 -19.92 21.28
C TYR A 616 -1.88 -21.39 20.83
N ALA A 617 -2.23 -22.35 21.70
CA ALA A 617 -2.17 -23.77 21.35
C ALA A 617 -3.14 -24.14 20.21
N GLU A 618 -4.31 -23.49 20.16
CA GLU A 618 -5.29 -23.74 19.10
C GLU A 618 -4.89 -23.04 17.81
N ALA A 619 -4.31 -21.85 17.90
CA ALA A 619 -3.72 -21.16 16.75
C ALA A 619 -2.60 -21.99 16.12
N GLU A 620 -1.73 -22.56 16.95
CA GLU A 620 -0.60 -23.38 16.52
C GLU A 620 -1.05 -24.60 15.69
N LEU A 621 -2.04 -25.35 16.19
CA LEU A 621 -2.60 -26.51 15.48
C LEU A 621 -3.13 -26.15 14.08
N LEU A 622 -3.78 -24.99 13.95
CA LEU A 622 -4.30 -24.50 12.67
C LEU A 622 -3.17 -24.11 11.71
N LEU A 623 -2.12 -23.46 12.21
CA LEU A 623 -0.97 -23.06 11.42
C LEU A 623 -0.09 -24.25 10.99
N GLU A 624 0.07 -25.26 11.85
CA GLU A 624 0.75 -26.51 11.51
C GLU A 624 -0.02 -27.30 10.44
N ARG A 625 -1.35 -27.33 10.55
CA ARG A 625 -2.20 -27.91 9.51
C ARG A 625 -2.05 -27.16 8.19
N ALA A 626 -2.05 -25.84 8.22
CA ALA A 626 -1.83 -25.00 7.03
C ALA A 626 -0.43 -25.22 6.41
N LEU A 627 0.60 -25.38 7.23
CA LEU A 627 1.95 -25.75 6.78
C LEU A 627 1.93 -27.10 6.07
N THR A 628 1.32 -28.11 6.68
CA THR A 628 1.24 -29.47 6.13
C THR A 628 0.53 -29.49 4.77
N ILE A 629 -0.58 -28.77 4.63
CA ILE A 629 -1.32 -28.65 3.36
C ILE A 629 -0.44 -28.02 2.28
N ASN A 630 0.24 -26.91 2.59
CA ASN A 630 1.11 -26.22 1.65
C ASN A 630 2.34 -27.05 1.27
N GLU A 631 2.96 -27.76 2.21
CA GLU A 631 4.11 -28.64 1.95
C GLU A 631 3.72 -29.81 1.05
N LYS A 632 2.57 -30.45 1.32
CA LYS A 632 2.03 -31.55 0.52
C LYS A 632 1.67 -31.10 -0.89
N THR A 633 1.11 -29.91 -1.05
CA THR A 633 0.61 -29.41 -2.34
C THR A 633 1.72 -28.82 -3.21
N PHE A 634 2.57 -27.98 -2.63
CA PHE A 634 3.53 -27.17 -3.39
C PHE A 634 5.00 -27.60 -3.19
N GLY A 635 5.26 -28.48 -2.22
CA GLY A 635 6.61 -28.89 -1.85
C GLY A 635 7.27 -27.95 -0.84
N VAL A 636 8.22 -28.49 -0.06
CA VAL A 636 8.85 -27.83 1.10
C VAL A 636 9.64 -26.55 0.78
N LYS A 637 9.95 -26.29 -0.49
CA LYS A 637 10.68 -25.08 -0.95
C LYS A 637 9.78 -24.04 -1.61
N HIS A 638 8.47 -24.18 -1.51
CA HIS A 638 7.56 -23.23 -2.15
C HIS A 638 7.34 -21.98 -1.29
N ARG A 639 7.12 -20.82 -1.93
CA ARG A 639 6.83 -19.55 -1.25
C ARG A 639 5.66 -19.62 -0.27
N ASN A 640 4.64 -20.45 -0.55
CA ASN A 640 3.49 -20.64 0.35
C ASN A 640 3.88 -21.40 1.63
N VAL A 641 4.86 -22.30 1.57
CA VAL A 641 5.43 -22.95 2.76
C VAL A 641 6.20 -21.92 3.58
N ALA A 642 6.99 -21.06 2.95
CA ALA A 642 7.64 -19.94 3.65
C ALA A 642 6.63 -19.00 4.32
N HIS A 643 5.45 -18.80 3.74
CA HIS A 643 4.39 -18.02 4.36
C HIS A 643 3.78 -18.71 5.58
N SER A 644 3.47 -20.02 5.51
CA SER A 644 3.03 -20.80 6.68
C SER A 644 4.06 -20.76 7.82
N LEU A 645 5.35 -20.93 7.49
CA LEU A 645 6.44 -20.90 8.46
C LEU A 645 6.56 -19.52 9.12
N LYS A 646 6.38 -18.43 8.35
CA LYS A 646 6.37 -17.09 8.91
C LYS A 646 5.21 -16.90 9.91
N ASN A 647 4.00 -17.36 9.58
CA ASN A 647 2.87 -17.22 10.50
C ASN A 647 3.09 -18.01 11.80
N LEU A 648 3.73 -19.19 11.74
CA LEU A 648 4.17 -19.91 12.93
C LEU A 648 5.22 -19.10 13.71
N ALA A 649 6.22 -18.53 13.03
CA ALA A 649 7.23 -17.69 13.68
C ALA A 649 6.61 -16.49 14.40
N ASP A 650 5.64 -15.81 13.78
CA ASP A 650 4.92 -14.67 14.35
C ASP A 650 4.12 -15.13 15.60
N LEU A 651 3.43 -16.27 15.56
CA LEU A 651 2.73 -16.85 16.71
C LEU A 651 3.67 -17.18 17.89
N TYR A 652 4.83 -17.77 17.60
CA TYR A 652 5.84 -18.07 18.62
C TYR A 652 6.48 -16.80 19.19
N TYR A 653 6.63 -15.75 18.36
CA TYR A 653 7.11 -14.45 18.79
C TYR A 653 6.11 -13.78 19.76
N GLU A 654 4.81 -13.82 19.46
CA GLU A 654 3.74 -13.31 20.33
C GLU A 654 3.69 -14.03 21.69
N GLN A 655 4.06 -15.32 21.72
CA GLN A 655 4.21 -16.09 22.96
C GLN A 655 5.51 -15.79 23.75
N GLY A 656 6.41 -14.96 23.21
CA GLY A 656 7.74 -14.72 23.80
C GLY A 656 8.72 -15.89 23.64
N LYS A 657 8.38 -16.89 22.81
CA LYS A 657 9.20 -18.06 22.49
C LYS A 657 10.13 -17.74 21.31
N TYR A 658 11.07 -16.83 21.55
CA TYR A 658 11.89 -16.24 20.50
C TYR A 658 12.83 -17.23 19.79
N LYS A 659 13.25 -18.31 20.46
CA LYS A 659 14.15 -19.31 19.86
C LYS A 659 13.43 -20.16 18.82
N GLU A 660 12.20 -20.56 19.14
CA GLU A 660 11.31 -21.28 18.26
C GLU A 660 10.89 -20.41 17.08
N ALA A 661 10.56 -19.13 17.34
CA ALA A 661 10.29 -18.15 16.28
C ALA A 661 11.47 -17.97 15.32
N GLU A 662 12.69 -17.87 15.85
CA GLU A 662 13.91 -17.75 15.04
C GLU A 662 14.12 -18.96 14.14
N LEU A 663 13.87 -20.18 14.62
CA LEU A 663 13.99 -21.42 13.83
C LEU A 663 13.04 -21.42 12.62
N PHE A 664 11.77 -21.10 12.84
CA PHE A 664 10.78 -21.01 11.76
C PHE A 664 11.09 -19.88 10.79
N GLN A 665 11.56 -18.74 11.28
CA GLN A 665 11.96 -17.59 10.48
C GLN A 665 13.18 -17.90 9.59
N GLN A 666 14.20 -18.56 10.13
CA GLN A 666 15.37 -18.99 9.35
C GLN A 666 14.97 -19.95 8.23
N ARG A 667 14.14 -20.94 8.55
CA ARG A 667 13.63 -21.88 7.54
C ARG A 667 12.81 -21.18 6.45
N ALA A 668 12.02 -20.17 6.80
CA ALA A 668 11.27 -19.37 5.83
C ALA A 668 12.19 -18.49 4.95
N LEU A 669 13.29 -17.98 5.50
CA LEU A 669 14.29 -17.19 4.75
C LEU A 669 15.08 -18.05 3.78
N ASP A 670 15.52 -19.24 4.20
CA ASP A 670 16.24 -20.20 3.35
C ASP A 670 15.43 -20.58 2.09
N ILE A 671 14.09 -20.61 2.20
CA ILE A 671 13.19 -20.86 1.08
C ILE A 671 13.06 -19.63 0.16
N ARG A 672 13.23 -18.40 0.68
CA ARG A 672 13.12 -17.16 -0.11
C ARG A 672 14.43 -16.78 -0.81
N GLU A 673 15.56 -17.28 -0.33
CA GLU A 673 16.90 -17.02 -0.89
C GLU A 673 17.26 -17.97 -2.05
N HIS A 674 16.45 -19.01 -2.28
CA HIS A 674 16.58 -19.98 -3.37
C HIS A 674 15.37 -19.92 -4.31
#